data_AF-A0A952R205-F1
#
_entry.id   AF-A0A952R205-F1
#
_cell.length_a   1.000
_cell.length_b   1.000
_cell.length_c   1.000
_cell.angle_alpha   90.00
_cell.angle_beta   90.00
_cell.angle_gamma   90.00
#
_symmetry.space_group_name_H-M   'P 1'
#
loop_
_entity.id
_entity.type
_entity.pdbx_description
1 polymer ?
#
loop_
_entity_poly.entity_id
_entity_poly.type
_entity_poly.pdbx_seq_one_letter_code
_entity_poly.pdbx_strand_id
1 'polypeptide(L)'
;MHPRRLSLLARRLLTSLLTSLATALLLATPALAQSAPHSHLLPASSVAVISHIPGGIDLSVLEPALAGLDVVGVSEIFANLTGVALAGEQGLTFDGLISSVLGNGMTGMAEVCPQLSSIDGGSGFTYLAGPLTVAVTVSQFRPMPGFIALLTPSDGARASAMVSAIASCFQTETVVLDQDGVRLYQFGGSTDGRGTLAFFDDVALLASDTDLARAVVRLARGSNEPSLRSSAVGAVAAEVTRPGLSVVVDGDAIANLAAAFTPATTSGADPLTDRLVASLRTLGGFGMHIALRDGAFEISTVLTPNQAGGDATLARMLTCEGCSPISLPDELPAGTVTVAAGTLPVNDLVTWIDGWLSASESMTGETMNVRGLVSEYLGLDLDAGLLNWWDGAWYSVQLGLPGVDMNTFLHGVDTITVLPVRSEAAAAASLDQWAAGLTNLTRLAPPGVLQALFGMVSFDEPGSDDEAPLFHATDVTYRGVSYQRWRSAPVLDVAVMVEDGQLIIATPASVMRRVIDFRIDAARGAMDAHMQSALPRVARGAVAYAVHDFPRALAHYASIIDTVSTPVASAMTMSFDDVGYGYDEYYYDDFWNDYSEDLSITGMGGYPEDHFGANPRLPESAYYYLWLGSYTEVEITSDSVIEGMNLGIVYDLAGLTPGETILIEVEDPEPYTIDTMLFLFDLTNGRVIAANDDAPSTYRSAIVFEVQEGIDYAAVVTSWSGMSTGRVLVSATVVGAEDDSFDESAGIVAPEYPSEWDDDFEFEDFDVYEPTFSEILRLFDFASGFVDGLARMSGVSVSATHVDGGVVRSSFVVPLRR
;
A
#
# COMPACT_ATOMS: atom_id res chain seq x y z
N MET A 1 12.17 -10.25 3.58
CA MET A 1 10.75 -9.84 3.47
C MET A 1 10.47 -9.36 2.05
N HIS A 2 9.45 -9.91 1.37
CA HIS A 2 9.17 -9.66 -0.05
C HIS A 2 8.49 -8.28 -0.30
N PRO A 3 8.90 -7.49 -1.30
CA PRO A 3 8.34 -6.17 -1.62
C PRO A 3 6.85 -6.19 -2.03
N ARG A 4 6.29 -7.33 -2.48
CA ARG A 4 4.86 -7.48 -2.77
C ARG A 4 3.96 -7.44 -1.52
N ARG A 5 4.46 -7.86 -0.35
CA ARG A 5 3.70 -7.78 0.91
C ARG A 5 3.60 -6.34 1.43
N LEU A 6 4.60 -5.51 1.17
CA LEU A 6 4.65 -4.09 1.58
C LEU A 6 3.67 -3.19 0.82
N SER A 7 3.46 -3.42 -0.49
CA SER A 7 2.55 -2.59 -1.31
C SER A 7 1.06 -2.88 -1.06
N LEU A 8 0.73 -4.15 -0.76
CA LEU A 8 -0.61 -4.58 -0.34
C LEU A 8 -0.95 -4.05 1.05
N LEU A 9 0.01 -4.06 1.99
CA LEU A 9 -0.14 -3.48 3.32
C LEU A 9 -0.39 -1.96 3.22
N ALA A 10 0.39 -1.24 2.41
CA ALA A 10 0.28 0.20 2.24
C ALA A 10 -1.06 0.63 1.60
N ARG A 11 -1.57 -0.12 0.60
CA ARG A 11 -2.89 0.13 0.02
C ARG A 11 -4.03 -0.15 0.99
N ARG A 12 -3.99 -1.28 1.72
CA ARG A 12 -5.00 -1.64 2.73
C ARG A 12 -5.00 -0.68 3.93
N LEU A 13 -3.83 -0.19 4.35
CA LEU A 13 -3.68 0.86 5.36
C LEU A 13 -4.30 2.18 4.90
N LEU A 14 -4.04 2.63 3.67
CA LEU A 14 -4.53 3.91 3.15
C LEU A 14 -6.06 3.95 2.99
N THR A 15 -6.67 2.87 2.48
CA THR A 15 -8.12 2.78 2.32
C THR A 15 -8.81 2.68 3.68
N SER A 16 -8.31 1.87 4.61
CA SER A 16 -8.84 1.76 5.98
C SER A 16 -8.67 3.06 6.77
N LEU A 17 -7.59 3.80 6.56
CA LEU A 17 -7.34 5.12 7.18
C LEU A 17 -8.40 6.14 6.76
N LEU A 18 -8.80 6.19 5.48
CA LEU A 18 -9.77 7.15 4.95
C LEU A 18 -11.20 6.90 5.47
N THR A 19 -11.63 5.63 5.57
CA THR A 19 -12.96 5.27 6.10
C THR A 19 -13.05 5.49 7.61
N SER A 20 -11.99 5.11 8.36
CA SER A 20 -11.91 5.30 9.82
C SER A 20 -11.89 6.79 10.23
N LEU A 21 -11.31 7.64 9.37
CA LEU A 21 -11.28 9.09 9.59
C LEU A 21 -12.70 9.68 9.60
N ALA A 22 -13.56 9.25 8.67
CA ALA A 22 -14.94 9.73 8.60
C ALA A 22 -15.74 9.40 9.89
N THR A 23 -15.52 8.22 10.48
CA THR A 23 -16.20 7.76 11.71
C THR A 23 -15.64 8.39 12.99
N ALA A 24 -14.30 8.53 13.11
CA ALA A 24 -13.67 9.20 14.25
C ALA A 24 -14.00 10.69 14.29
N LEU A 25 -14.18 11.31 13.12
CA LEU A 25 -14.78 12.62 13.04
C LEU A 25 -16.17 12.57 13.70
N LEU A 26 -17.06 11.62 13.30
CA LEU A 26 -18.49 11.50 13.69
C LEU A 26 -18.83 11.56 15.19
N LEU A 27 -17.88 11.28 16.08
CA LEU A 27 -18.12 11.11 17.53
C LEU A 27 -17.56 12.25 18.42
N ALA A 28 -16.93 13.28 17.86
CA ALA A 28 -16.31 14.35 18.66
C ALA A 28 -17.31 15.46 19.06
N THR A 29 -17.78 15.46 20.31
CA THR A 29 -18.56 16.60 20.88
C THR A 29 -17.67 17.80 21.21
N PRO A 30 -18.15 19.05 21.05
CA PRO A 30 -17.34 20.25 21.26
C PRO A 30 -17.29 20.66 22.74
N ALA A 31 -16.17 20.41 23.41
CA ALA A 31 -15.82 21.06 24.67
C ALA A 31 -14.53 21.90 24.49
N LEU A 32 -14.66 23.21 24.76
CA LEU A 32 -13.65 24.30 24.74
C LEU A 32 -12.37 23.96 25.55
N ALA A 33 -11.21 24.61 25.47
CA ALA A 33 -10.49 25.52 24.56
C ALA A 33 -9.11 25.76 25.23
N GLN A 34 -8.04 25.97 24.46
CA GLN A 34 -6.64 26.30 24.89
C GLN A 34 -5.72 25.15 25.33
N SER A 35 -5.72 24.00 24.67
CA SER A 35 -4.56 23.10 24.76
C SER A 35 -3.50 23.50 23.73
N ALA A 36 -2.28 23.78 24.20
CA ALA A 36 -1.13 23.85 23.29
C ALA A 36 -0.92 22.48 22.63
N PRO A 37 -0.61 22.41 21.32
CA PRO A 37 -0.35 21.13 20.67
C PRO A 37 0.77 20.37 21.37
N HIS A 38 0.60 19.06 21.58
CA HIS A 38 1.57 18.20 22.28
C HIS A 38 2.90 18.04 21.55
N SER A 39 3.07 18.63 20.36
CA SER A 39 4.29 18.56 19.56
C SER A 39 5.56 19.05 20.27
N HIS A 40 5.43 19.89 21.30
CA HIS A 40 6.55 20.32 22.15
C HIS A 40 7.02 19.25 23.16
N LEU A 41 6.16 18.26 23.45
CA LEU A 41 6.44 17.14 24.36
C LEU A 41 6.99 15.92 23.62
N LEU A 42 6.83 15.87 22.29
CA LEU A 42 7.32 14.78 21.48
C LEU A 42 8.82 14.93 21.21
N PRO A 43 9.62 13.86 21.34
CA PRO A 43 11.04 13.91 21.02
C PRO A 43 11.26 14.18 19.52
N ALA A 44 12.39 14.79 19.15
CA ALA A 44 12.75 15.02 17.74
C ALA A 44 12.93 13.73 16.91
N SER A 45 12.98 12.55 17.55
CA SER A 45 12.96 11.24 16.88
C SER A 45 11.58 10.81 16.40
N SER A 46 10.54 11.63 16.62
CA SER A 46 9.18 11.34 16.16
C SER A 46 9.10 11.48 14.64
N VAL A 47 8.83 10.38 13.97
CA VAL A 47 8.79 10.27 12.50
C VAL A 47 7.43 10.68 11.95
N ALA A 48 6.36 10.22 12.57
CA ALA A 48 5.00 10.49 12.14
C ALA A 48 4.14 10.78 13.37
N VAL A 49 3.31 11.81 13.28
CA VAL A 49 2.48 12.29 14.39
C VAL A 49 1.09 12.58 13.88
N ILE A 50 0.10 11.99 14.52
CA ILE A 50 -1.32 12.26 14.28
C ILE A 50 -1.85 12.93 15.54
N SER A 51 -2.49 14.07 15.40
CA SER A 51 -3.09 14.81 16.50
C SER A 51 -4.54 15.12 16.18
N HIS A 52 -5.42 14.89 17.14
CA HIS A 52 -6.80 15.35 17.11
C HIS A 52 -6.99 16.37 18.22
N ILE A 53 -7.37 17.59 17.85
CA ILE A 53 -7.69 18.66 18.79
C ILE A 53 -9.19 18.94 18.67
N PRO A 54 -9.99 18.68 19.71
CA PRO A 54 -11.44 18.87 19.67
C PRO A 54 -11.85 20.29 19.29
N GLY A 55 -13.02 20.41 18.66
CA GLY A 55 -13.67 21.70 18.32
C GLY A 55 -13.35 22.25 16.93
N GLY A 56 -12.52 21.56 16.14
CA GLY A 56 -12.29 21.93 14.72
C GLY A 56 -13.10 21.15 13.71
N ILE A 57 -13.89 20.20 14.19
CA ILE A 57 -14.76 19.35 13.40
C ILE A 57 -16.15 19.48 14.00
N ASP A 58 -17.01 20.29 13.36
CA ASP A 58 -18.42 20.43 13.71
C ASP A 58 -19.27 19.64 12.72
N LEU A 59 -19.67 18.45 13.13
CA LEU A 59 -20.42 17.53 12.27
C LEU A 59 -21.91 17.76 12.26
N SER A 60 -22.40 18.65 13.13
CA SER A 60 -23.76 19.14 12.96
C SER A 60 -23.94 19.77 11.58
N VAL A 61 -22.84 20.24 10.95
CA VAL A 61 -22.82 20.69 9.56
C VAL A 61 -23.09 19.54 8.58
N LEU A 62 -22.85 18.28 8.91
CA LEU A 62 -23.15 17.13 8.04
C LEU A 62 -24.53 16.51 8.31
N GLU A 63 -25.21 16.88 9.41
CA GLU A 63 -26.56 16.39 9.72
C GLU A 63 -27.54 16.56 8.54
N PRO A 64 -27.56 17.69 7.80
CA PRO A 64 -28.45 17.82 6.64
C PRO A 64 -28.11 16.87 5.48
N ALA A 65 -26.84 16.48 5.31
CA ALA A 65 -26.43 15.49 4.31
C ALA A 65 -26.82 14.06 4.72
N LEU A 66 -26.82 13.78 6.03
CA LEU A 66 -27.24 12.51 6.61
C LEU A 66 -28.77 12.41 6.79
N ALA A 67 -29.47 13.54 6.74
CA ALA A 67 -30.91 13.59 6.96
C ALA A 67 -31.67 12.75 5.92
N GLY A 68 -32.38 11.73 6.39
CA GLY A 68 -33.14 10.82 5.55
C GLY A 68 -32.37 9.60 5.05
N LEU A 69 -31.09 9.45 5.40
CA LEU A 69 -30.32 8.24 5.16
C LEU A 69 -30.48 7.24 6.32
N ASP A 70 -30.46 5.95 6.02
CA ASP A 70 -30.52 4.87 7.02
C ASP A 70 -29.14 4.64 7.67
N VAL A 71 -28.70 5.63 8.47
CA VAL A 71 -27.40 5.58 9.18
C VAL A 71 -27.33 4.36 10.11
N VAL A 72 -28.45 4.02 10.77
CA VAL A 72 -28.52 2.92 11.73
C VAL A 72 -28.36 1.58 11.01
N GLY A 73 -29.16 1.32 9.98
CA GLY A 73 -29.06 0.08 9.21
C GLY A 73 -27.68 -0.12 8.57
N VAL A 74 -27.07 0.96 8.06
CA VAL A 74 -25.71 0.90 7.49
C VAL A 74 -24.65 0.64 8.54
N SER A 75 -24.78 1.22 9.74
CA SER A 75 -23.84 0.95 10.84
C SER A 75 -23.89 -0.51 11.30
N GLU A 76 -25.08 -1.13 11.31
CA GLU A 76 -25.26 -2.55 11.61
C GLU A 76 -24.61 -3.43 10.54
N ILE A 77 -24.86 -3.14 9.25
CA ILE A 77 -24.24 -3.87 8.14
C ILE A 77 -22.71 -3.73 8.18
N PHE A 78 -22.19 -2.53 8.47
CA PHE A 78 -20.75 -2.31 8.57
C PHE A 78 -20.13 -3.06 9.75
N ALA A 79 -20.80 -3.09 10.91
CA ALA A 79 -20.36 -3.85 12.07
C ALA A 79 -20.32 -5.37 11.78
N ASN A 80 -21.29 -5.89 11.03
CA ASN A 80 -21.31 -7.29 10.62
C ASN A 80 -20.19 -7.60 9.60
N LEU A 81 -20.01 -6.72 8.60
CA LEU A 81 -18.93 -6.85 7.61
C LEU A 81 -17.53 -6.79 8.22
N THR A 82 -17.32 -5.90 9.19
CA THR A 82 -16.03 -5.83 9.90
C THR A 82 -15.82 -7.05 10.79
N GLY A 83 -16.88 -7.61 11.39
CA GLY A 83 -16.80 -8.89 12.10
C GLY A 83 -16.23 -10.01 11.22
N VAL A 84 -16.72 -10.15 9.99
CA VAL A 84 -16.25 -11.16 9.01
C VAL A 84 -14.83 -10.88 8.52
N ALA A 85 -14.52 -9.63 8.17
CA ALA A 85 -13.19 -9.27 7.67
C ALA A 85 -12.07 -9.37 8.73
N LEU A 86 -12.44 -9.38 10.02
CA LEU A 86 -11.52 -9.40 11.16
C LEU A 86 -11.41 -10.77 11.84
N ALA A 87 -12.30 -11.72 11.54
CA ALA A 87 -12.21 -13.10 12.01
C ALA A 87 -11.01 -13.86 11.39
N GLY A 88 -10.44 -13.37 10.28
CA GLY A 88 -9.16 -13.83 9.76
C GLY A 88 -7.98 -13.17 10.48
N GLU A 89 -7.20 -13.96 11.20
CA GLU A 89 -6.06 -13.59 12.06
C GLU A 89 -5.33 -12.26 11.69
N GLN A 90 -5.49 -11.25 12.55
CA GLN A 90 -4.63 -10.07 12.75
C GLN A 90 -4.67 -8.91 11.72
N GLY A 91 -5.85 -8.48 11.29
CA GLY A 91 -6.03 -7.21 10.58
C GLY A 91 -6.25 -5.99 11.49
N LEU A 92 -5.19 -5.24 11.86
CA LEU A 92 -5.31 -3.96 12.59
C LEU A 92 -5.86 -2.84 11.69
N THR A 93 -7.14 -2.49 11.80
CA THR A 93 -7.70 -1.22 11.29
C THR A 93 -7.52 -0.10 12.33
N PHE A 94 -7.57 1.19 11.95
CA PHE A 94 -7.44 2.28 12.94
C PHE A 94 -8.74 2.54 13.72
N ASP A 95 -9.90 2.25 13.12
CA ASP A 95 -11.18 2.18 13.86
C ASP A 95 -11.17 0.98 14.80
N GLY A 96 -10.66 -0.17 14.35
CA GLY A 96 -10.29 -1.29 15.22
C GLY A 96 -9.29 -0.85 16.28
N LEU A 97 -8.26 -0.07 15.99
CA LEU A 97 -7.29 0.37 16.98
C LEU A 97 -7.92 1.34 17.99
N ILE A 98 -8.72 2.32 17.59
CA ILE A 98 -9.31 3.28 18.54
C ILE A 98 -10.49 2.64 19.29
N SER A 99 -11.41 1.97 18.60
CA SER A 99 -12.54 1.30 19.26
C SER A 99 -12.11 0.03 19.99
N SER A 100 -11.09 -0.72 19.55
CA SER A 100 -10.54 -1.87 20.29
C SER A 100 -9.40 -1.52 21.26
N VAL A 101 -8.85 -0.31 21.26
CA VAL A 101 -7.96 0.15 22.35
C VAL A 101 -8.73 0.98 23.37
N LEU A 102 -9.67 1.84 22.95
CA LEU A 102 -10.44 2.73 23.85
C LEU A 102 -11.85 2.23 24.18
N GLY A 103 -12.52 1.47 23.30
CA GLY A 103 -13.85 0.91 23.53
C GLY A 103 -13.77 -0.53 24.03
N ASN A 104 -13.68 -1.52 23.14
CA ASN A 104 -13.48 -2.94 23.46
C ASN A 104 -12.17 -3.19 24.21
N GLY A 105 -11.15 -2.37 24.00
CA GLY A 105 -9.89 -2.46 24.76
C GLY A 105 -10.04 -2.00 26.18
N MET A 106 -10.83 -0.96 26.43
CA MET A 106 -11.13 -0.53 27.79
C MET A 106 -12.19 -1.41 28.44
N THR A 107 -13.11 -1.99 27.68
CA THR A 107 -14.07 -3.00 28.17
C THR A 107 -13.34 -4.30 28.52
N GLY A 108 -12.51 -4.84 27.63
CA GLY A 108 -11.65 -6.00 27.90
C GLY A 108 -10.62 -5.71 28.98
N MET A 109 -10.04 -4.50 29.02
CA MET A 109 -9.18 -4.10 30.13
C MET A 109 -9.97 -3.88 31.42
N ALA A 110 -11.27 -3.54 31.38
CA ALA A 110 -12.12 -3.50 32.56
C ALA A 110 -12.52 -4.90 33.03
N GLU A 111 -12.57 -5.90 32.14
CA GLU A 111 -12.70 -7.31 32.51
C GLU A 111 -11.43 -7.79 33.24
N VAL A 112 -10.24 -7.46 32.72
CA VAL A 112 -8.95 -7.77 33.38
C VAL A 112 -8.74 -6.93 34.65
N CYS A 113 -9.20 -5.68 34.63
CA CYS A 113 -9.06 -4.70 35.71
C CYS A 113 -10.43 -4.14 36.15
N PRO A 114 -11.19 -4.88 36.97
CA PRO A 114 -12.56 -4.52 37.36
C PRO A 114 -12.71 -3.15 38.00
N GLN A 115 -11.64 -2.60 38.58
CA GLN A 115 -11.62 -1.26 39.17
C GLN A 115 -11.93 -0.16 38.14
N LEU A 116 -11.64 -0.38 36.85
CA LEU A 116 -11.92 0.58 35.78
C LEU A 116 -13.42 0.84 35.61
N SER A 117 -14.26 -0.19 35.76
CA SER A 117 -15.72 -0.05 35.66
C SER A 117 -16.28 0.95 36.68
N SER A 118 -15.69 1.00 37.88
CA SER A 118 -16.10 1.93 38.94
C SER A 118 -15.70 3.37 38.67
N ILE A 119 -14.65 3.59 37.87
CA ILE A 119 -14.12 4.91 37.52
C ILE A 119 -14.90 5.50 36.34
N ASP A 120 -15.25 4.66 35.36
CA ASP A 120 -16.08 5.09 34.24
C ASP A 120 -17.47 5.55 34.71
N GLY A 121 -18.08 4.80 35.63
CA GLY A 121 -19.41 5.13 36.14
C GLY A 121 -20.51 5.08 35.06
N GLY A 122 -20.29 4.30 34.00
CA GLY A 122 -21.24 4.11 32.89
C GLY A 122 -21.24 5.24 31.85
N SER A 123 -20.22 6.11 31.86
CA SER A 123 -20.09 7.21 30.89
C SER A 123 -19.44 6.82 29.57
N GLY A 124 -18.95 5.58 29.44
CA GLY A 124 -18.26 5.14 28.22
C GLY A 124 -16.95 5.91 27.99
N PHE A 125 -16.24 6.27 29.06
CA PHE A 125 -14.96 6.98 29.05
C PHE A 125 -14.99 8.35 28.36
N THR A 126 -16.15 9.01 28.25
CA THR A 126 -16.26 10.35 27.63
C THR A 126 -15.38 11.41 28.29
N TYR A 127 -14.94 11.18 29.54
CA TYR A 127 -13.99 12.04 30.24
C TYR A 127 -12.56 12.02 29.64
N LEU A 128 -12.27 11.05 28.78
CA LEU A 128 -11.07 11.00 27.95
C LEU A 128 -11.22 11.82 26.67
N ALA A 129 -12.41 12.38 26.38
CA ALA A 129 -12.61 13.25 25.22
C ALA A 129 -11.79 14.54 25.41
N GLY A 130 -10.71 14.65 24.65
CA GLY A 130 -9.78 15.76 24.71
C GLY A 130 -8.71 15.67 23.63
N PRO A 131 -7.75 16.60 23.60
CA PRO A 131 -6.63 16.55 22.67
C PRO A 131 -5.88 15.22 22.77
N LEU A 132 -5.77 14.50 21.66
CA LEU A 132 -5.04 13.25 21.55
C LEU A 132 -3.94 13.42 20.51
N THR A 133 -2.73 13.04 20.86
CA THR A 133 -1.60 12.96 19.94
C THR A 133 -0.98 11.58 20.00
N VAL A 134 -0.87 10.92 18.86
CA VAL A 134 -0.15 9.65 18.69
C VAL A 134 1.05 9.90 17.80
N ALA A 135 2.21 9.41 18.20
CA ALA A 135 3.45 9.55 17.48
C ALA A 135 4.13 8.20 17.32
N VAL A 136 4.63 7.94 16.11
CA VAL A 136 5.60 6.88 15.84
C VAL A 136 6.98 7.51 15.91
N THR A 137 7.87 6.90 16.68
CA THR A 137 9.22 7.40 16.94
C THR A 137 10.22 6.31 16.65
N VAL A 138 11.39 6.69 16.14
CA VAL A 138 12.44 5.74 15.83
C VAL A 138 13.75 6.24 16.39
N SER A 139 14.36 5.44 17.25
CA SER A 139 15.64 5.78 17.87
C SER A 139 16.79 5.25 17.04
N GLN A 140 17.80 6.08 16.78
CA GLN A 140 19.06 5.63 16.16
C GLN A 140 19.79 4.57 17.01
N PHE A 141 19.51 4.50 18.31
CA PHE A 141 20.13 3.53 19.23
C PHE A 141 19.32 2.23 19.33
N ARG A 142 18.04 2.27 18.94
CA ARG A 142 17.13 1.13 18.89
C ARG A 142 16.22 1.32 17.68
N PRO A 143 16.63 0.81 16.49
CA PRO A 143 15.95 1.08 15.22
C PRO A 143 14.57 0.38 15.10
N MET A 144 14.02 -0.12 16.20
CA MET A 144 12.64 -0.60 16.26
C MET A 144 11.70 0.61 16.39
N PRO A 145 10.62 0.67 15.59
CA PRO A 145 9.58 1.66 15.78
C PRO A 145 8.99 1.57 17.18
N GLY A 146 8.99 2.69 17.89
CA GLY A 146 8.23 2.87 19.12
C GLY A 146 7.01 3.76 18.89
N PHE A 147 6.09 3.76 19.84
CA PHE A 147 4.94 4.66 19.82
C PHE A 147 4.85 5.46 21.11
N ILE A 148 4.28 6.66 21.01
CA ILE A 148 3.92 7.55 22.11
C ILE A 148 2.48 7.99 21.87
N ALA A 149 1.63 7.88 22.87
CA ALA A 149 0.30 8.48 22.88
C ALA A 149 0.20 9.46 24.07
N LEU A 150 -0.24 10.67 23.78
CA LEU A 150 -0.44 11.76 24.72
C LEU A 150 -1.90 12.16 24.66
N LEU A 151 -2.56 12.18 25.81
CA LEU A 151 -3.96 12.54 25.92
C LEU A 151 -4.13 13.60 27.00
N THR A 152 -4.78 14.71 26.67
CA THR A 152 -5.25 15.68 27.67
C THR A 152 -6.74 15.43 27.91
N PRO A 153 -7.12 14.68 28.95
CA PRO A 153 -8.52 14.33 29.22
C PRO A 153 -9.35 15.57 29.59
N SER A 154 -10.66 15.51 29.39
CA SER A 154 -11.58 16.55 29.88
C SER A 154 -11.81 16.51 31.39
N ASP A 155 -11.57 15.35 32.04
CA ASP A 155 -11.51 15.21 33.51
C ASP A 155 -10.17 14.58 33.93
N GLY A 156 -9.21 15.44 34.28
CA GLY A 156 -7.88 15.02 34.72
C GLY A 156 -7.89 14.17 36.00
N ALA A 157 -8.83 14.41 36.92
CA ALA A 157 -8.91 13.67 38.17
C ALA A 157 -9.34 12.21 37.92
N ARG A 158 -10.37 12.00 37.07
CA ARG A 158 -10.79 10.65 36.67
C ARG A 158 -9.72 9.92 35.86
N ALA A 159 -9.06 10.60 34.93
CA ALA A 159 -7.97 10.00 34.15
C ALA A 159 -6.77 9.62 35.04
N SER A 160 -6.41 10.44 36.02
CA SER A 160 -5.37 10.11 37.01
C SER A 160 -5.75 8.87 37.84
N ALA A 161 -7.01 8.79 38.27
CA ALA A 161 -7.54 7.62 38.97
C ALA A 161 -7.50 6.37 38.07
N MET A 162 -7.83 6.50 36.79
CA MET A 162 -7.77 5.43 35.79
C MET A 162 -6.34 4.90 35.63
N VAL A 163 -5.35 5.77 35.40
CA VAL A 163 -3.93 5.35 35.29
C VAL A 163 -3.47 4.66 36.56
N SER A 164 -3.87 5.17 37.73
CA SER A 164 -3.56 4.55 39.02
C SER A 164 -4.21 3.17 39.17
N ALA A 165 -5.45 3.00 38.71
CA ALA A 165 -6.15 1.72 38.74
C ALA A 165 -5.49 0.69 37.82
N ILE A 166 -5.11 1.08 36.60
CA ILE A 166 -4.36 0.21 35.66
C ILE A 166 -3.04 -0.22 36.31
N ALA A 167 -2.25 0.74 36.81
CA ALA A 167 -1.00 0.43 37.48
C ALA A 167 -1.19 -0.48 38.71
N SER A 168 -2.31 -0.32 39.43
CA SER A 168 -2.61 -1.14 40.59
C SER A 168 -3.01 -2.58 40.23
N CYS A 169 -3.64 -2.75 39.07
CA CYS A 169 -4.11 -4.03 38.55
C CYS A 169 -2.94 -4.94 38.17
N PHE A 170 -1.90 -4.38 37.55
CA PHE A 170 -0.71 -5.11 37.10
C PHE A 170 0.46 -5.10 38.12
N GLN A 171 0.17 -4.91 39.41
CA GLN A 171 1.19 -4.66 40.46
C GLN A 171 2.33 -5.70 40.55
N THR A 172 2.08 -6.97 40.21
CA THR A 172 3.08 -8.04 40.26
C THR A 172 4.11 -7.96 39.13
N GLU A 173 3.78 -7.28 38.03
CA GLU A 173 4.60 -7.17 36.82
C GLU A 173 5.03 -5.72 36.54
N THR A 174 4.57 -4.78 37.37
CA THR A 174 4.81 -3.36 37.15
C THR A 174 6.08 -2.88 37.85
N VAL A 175 7.04 -2.37 37.08
CA VAL A 175 8.20 -1.65 37.63
C VAL A 175 7.84 -0.17 37.71
N VAL A 176 7.84 0.39 38.92
CA VAL A 176 7.64 1.83 39.13
C VAL A 176 8.98 2.54 39.06
N LEU A 177 9.09 3.48 38.12
CA LEU A 177 10.25 4.34 37.95
C LEU A 177 9.86 5.80 38.26
N ASP A 178 10.84 6.63 38.57
CA ASP A 178 10.66 8.07 38.72
C ASP A 178 11.47 8.80 37.65
N GLN A 179 10.87 9.78 37.01
CA GLN A 179 11.55 10.75 36.15
C GLN A 179 11.08 12.14 36.55
N ASP A 180 11.98 12.94 37.12
CA ASP A 180 11.73 14.34 37.52
C ASP A 180 10.44 14.52 38.35
N GLY A 181 10.20 13.58 39.28
CA GLY A 181 9.01 13.58 40.15
C GLY A 181 7.71 13.07 39.51
N VAL A 182 7.78 12.53 38.29
CA VAL A 182 6.67 11.82 37.63
C VAL A 182 6.89 10.32 37.76
N ARG A 183 5.88 9.62 38.28
CA ARG A 183 5.87 8.16 38.35
C ARG A 183 5.57 7.56 36.98
N LEU A 184 6.45 6.66 36.54
CA LEU A 184 6.32 5.87 35.32
C LEU A 184 6.01 4.43 35.70
N TYR A 185 4.91 3.89 35.20
CA TYR A 185 4.48 2.51 35.42
C TYR A 185 4.82 1.69 34.18
N GLN A 186 5.87 0.87 34.26
CA GLN A 186 6.28 -0.02 33.17
C GLN A 186 5.56 -1.36 33.28
N PHE A 187 4.97 -1.87 32.20
CA PHE A 187 4.24 -3.15 32.13
C PHE A 187 4.72 -3.97 30.92
N GLY A 188 4.58 -5.30 30.98
CA GLY A 188 5.09 -6.24 29.97
C GLY A 188 6.36 -6.98 30.41
N GLY A 189 6.52 -8.22 29.93
CA GLY A 189 7.60 -9.15 30.31
C GLY A 189 8.99 -8.76 29.80
N SER A 190 9.99 -9.64 30.00
CA SER A 190 11.35 -9.43 29.47
C SER A 190 11.49 -9.74 27.98
N THR A 191 10.54 -10.48 27.40
CA THR A 191 10.57 -10.98 26.01
C THR A 191 9.66 -10.18 25.09
N ASP A 192 8.49 -9.76 25.56
CA ASP A 192 7.49 -9.02 24.79
C ASP A 192 7.53 -7.55 25.20
N GLY A 193 7.62 -6.64 24.23
CA GLY A 193 7.95 -5.21 24.43
C GLY A 193 7.30 -4.54 25.65
N ARG A 194 8.09 -3.74 26.38
CA ARG A 194 7.66 -3.12 27.64
C ARG A 194 6.94 -1.78 27.41
N GLY A 195 5.63 -1.75 27.64
CA GLY A 195 4.85 -0.51 27.67
C GLY A 195 5.15 0.33 28.92
N THR A 196 4.91 1.64 28.85
CA THR A 196 5.04 2.57 29.98
C THR A 196 3.88 3.55 30.02
N LEU A 197 3.23 3.66 31.18
CA LEU A 197 2.13 4.58 31.45
C LEU A 197 2.56 5.65 32.47
N ALA A 198 2.09 6.89 32.29
CA ALA A 198 2.29 7.97 33.25
C ALA A 198 1.14 8.98 33.20
N PHE A 199 1.01 9.78 34.26
CA PHE A 199 0.09 10.91 34.30
C PHE A 199 0.78 12.10 34.97
N PHE A 200 0.81 13.26 34.30
CA PHE A 200 1.44 14.48 34.80
C PHE A 200 0.80 15.71 34.15
N ASP A 201 0.64 16.81 34.91
CA ASP A 201 0.16 18.10 34.40
C ASP A 201 -1.10 17.99 33.49
N ASP A 202 -2.05 17.13 33.86
CA ASP A 202 -3.26 16.80 33.09
C ASP A 202 -2.99 16.17 31.71
N VAL A 203 -1.88 15.45 31.57
CA VAL A 203 -1.51 14.65 30.40
C VAL A 203 -1.37 13.19 30.83
N ALA A 204 -2.18 12.32 30.23
CA ALA A 204 -1.96 10.88 30.25
C ALA A 204 -0.97 10.52 29.12
N LEU A 205 0.08 9.79 29.48
CA LEU A 205 1.14 9.34 28.57
C LEU A 205 1.13 7.81 28.54
N LEU A 206 1.13 7.26 27.34
CA LEU A 206 1.40 5.86 27.05
C LEU A 206 2.55 5.79 26.04
N ALA A 207 3.54 4.94 26.29
CA ALA A 207 4.63 4.70 25.35
C ALA A 207 4.98 3.22 25.24
N SER A 208 5.49 2.79 24.10
CA SER A 208 6.00 1.42 23.89
C SER A 208 7.34 1.13 24.56
N ASP A 209 7.98 2.16 25.11
CA ASP A 209 9.30 2.08 25.70
C ASP A 209 9.47 3.15 26.79
N THR A 210 10.18 2.79 27.84
CA THR A 210 10.39 3.66 29.00
C THR A 210 11.28 4.86 28.69
N ASP A 211 12.27 4.73 27.80
CA ASP A 211 13.14 5.85 27.45
C ASP A 211 12.39 6.91 26.63
N LEU A 212 11.42 6.49 25.82
CA LEU A 212 10.49 7.39 25.16
C LEU A 212 9.61 8.14 26.17
N ALA A 213 9.04 7.41 27.15
CA ALA A 213 8.25 8.02 28.21
C ALA A 213 9.07 9.03 29.04
N ARG A 214 10.32 8.70 29.37
CA ARG A 214 11.24 9.60 30.07
C ARG A 214 11.57 10.84 29.23
N ALA A 215 11.78 10.70 27.92
CA ALA A 215 12.04 11.84 27.05
C ALA A 215 10.86 12.82 27.04
N VAL A 216 9.63 12.33 26.95
CA VAL A 216 8.41 13.15 27.05
C VAL A 216 8.35 13.89 28.39
N VAL A 217 8.59 13.20 29.50
CA VAL A 217 8.55 13.82 30.84
C VAL A 217 9.65 14.88 30.99
N ARG A 218 10.87 14.61 30.54
CA ARG A 218 11.97 15.61 30.58
C ARG A 218 11.61 16.86 29.78
N LEU A 219 11.02 16.70 28.59
CA LEU A 219 10.52 17.82 27.78
C LEU A 219 9.41 18.59 28.51
N ALA A 220 8.45 17.89 29.12
CA ALA A 220 7.39 18.50 29.93
C ALA A 220 7.93 19.31 31.13
N ARG A 221 9.06 18.86 31.71
CA ARG A 221 9.75 19.53 32.82
C ARG A 221 10.75 20.60 32.37
N GLY A 222 10.77 20.94 31.07
CA GLY A 222 11.57 22.04 30.54
C GLY A 222 13.01 21.69 30.18
N SER A 223 13.30 20.40 29.89
CA SER A 223 14.57 20.00 29.29
C SER A 223 14.81 20.73 27.97
N ASN A 224 16.09 21.02 27.66
CA ASN A 224 16.52 21.60 26.39
C ASN A 224 16.78 20.55 25.30
N GLU A 225 16.33 19.31 25.52
CA GLU A 225 16.38 18.26 24.50
C GLU A 225 15.61 18.70 23.22
N PRO A 226 16.09 18.31 22.02
CA PRO A 226 15.36 18.56 20.79
C PRO A 226 13.99 17.87 20.82
N SER A 227 12.93 18.66 20.64
CA SER A 227 11.55 18.18 20.46
C SER A 227 11.15 18.23 18.99
N LEU A 228 10.06 17.57 18.62
CA LEU A 228 9.48 17.71 17.27
C LEU A 228 9.23 19.18 16.93
N ARG A 229 8.75 19.99 17.88
CA ARG A 229 8.56 21.44 17.68
C ARG A 229 9.85 22.19 17.28
N SER A 230 11.02 21.66 17.61
CA SER A 230 12.31 22.24 17.21
C SER A 230 12.75 21.86 15.80
N SER A 231 12.13 20.86 15.17
CA SER A 231 12.32 20.55 13.75
C SER A 231 11.72 21.65 12.86
N ALA A 232 12.19 21.77 11.61
CA ALA A 232 11.66 22.74 10.65
C ALA A 232 10.15 22.50 10.41
N VAL A 233 9.75 21.25 10.19
CA VAL A 233 8.34 20.90 9.97
C VAL A 233 7.51 21.10 11.24
N GLY A 234 7.99 20.71 12.41
CA GLY A 234 7.24 20.85 13.66
C GLY A 234 7.03 22.31 14.06
N ALA A 235 7.99 23.19 13.78
CA ALA A 235 7.84 24.63 14.00
C ALA A 235 6.75 25.24 13.10
N VAL A 236 6.77 24.92 11.80
CA VAL A 236 5.79 25.42 10.81
C VAL A 236 4.42 24.77 11.01
N ALA A 237 4.38 23.46 11.27
CA ALA A 237 3.15 22.72 11.52
C ALA A 237 2.43 23.25 12.78
N ALA A 238 3.18 23.65 13.80
CA ALA A 238 2.58 24.25 15.00
C ALA A 238 1.86 25.59 14.73
N GLU A 239 2.26 26.35 13.70
CA GLU A 239 1.56 27.58 13.30
C GLU A 239 0.21 27.32 12.63
N VAL A 240 0.09 26.19 11.93
CA VAL A 240 -1.14 25.78 11.23
C VAL A 240 -2.00 24.83 12.06
N THR A 241 -1.45 24.24 13.13
CA THR A 241 -2.19 23.36 14.02
C THR A 241 -3.25 24.15 14.78
N ARG A 242 -4.50 23.89 14.43
CA ARG A 242 -5.70 24.45 15.04
C ARG A 242 -6.56 23.29 15.57
N PRO A 243 -7.68 23.57 16.27
CA PRO A 243 -8.71 22.56 16.44
C PRO A 243 -8.98 21.85 15.11
N GLY A 244 -9.04 20.51 15.12
CA GLY A 244 -9.17 19.65 13.94
C GLY A 244 -8.24 18.45 14.02
N LEU A 245 -8.04 17.78 12.88
CA LEU A 245 -7.07 16.71 12.74
C LEU A 245 -5.78 17.24 12.13
N SER A 246 -4.63 16.87 12.67
CA SER A 246 -3.32 17.21 12.13
C SER A 246 -2.48 15.95 11.95
N VAL A 247 -1.71 15.90 10.86
CA VAL A 247 -0.71 14.86 10.59
C VAL A 247 0.61 15.56 10.32
N VAL A 248 1.70 15.12 10.94
CA VAL A 248 3.05 15.64 10.71
C VAL A 248 3.97 14.46 10.45
N VAL A 249 4.80 14.57 9.42
CA VAL A 249 5.82 13.59 9.06
C VAL A 249 7.16 14.30 8.95
N ASP A 250 8.15 13.82 9.67
CA ASP A 250 9.52 14.34 9.65
C ASP A 250 10.42 13.44 8.79
N GLY A 251 10.73 13.90 7.58
CA GLY A 251 11.59 13.20 6.63
C GLY A 251 13.06 13.15 7.04
N ASP A 252 13.55 14.06 7.91
CA ASP A 252 14.90 13.93 8.46
C ASP A 252 14.97 12.70 9.39
N ALA A 253 13.92 12.45 10.17
CA ALA A 253 13.81 11.26 11.01
C ALA A 253 13.72 9.97 10.16
N ILE A 254 12.96 9.99 9.06
CA ILE A 254 12.90 8.87 8.09
C ILE A 254 14.27 8.64 7.45
N ALA A 255 14.96 9.70 7.04
CA ALA A 255 16.27 9.58 6.40
C ALA A 255 17.31 8.98 7.35
N ASN A 256 17.29 9.38 8.63
CA ASN A 256 18.16 8.79 9.65
C ASN A 256 17.84 7.31 9.89
N LEU A 257 16.58 6.91 9.80
CA LEU A 257 16.18 5.51 9.85
C LEU A 257 16.69 4.72 8.65
N ALA A 258 16.49 5.23 7.44
CA ALA A 258 16.98 4.61 6.22
C ALA A 258 18.51 4.40 6.27
N ALA A 259 19.23 5.42 6.75
CA ALA A 259 20.68 5.34 6.97
C ALA A 259 21.07 4.28 8.02
N ALA A 260 20.28 4.11 9.08
CA ALA A 260 20.57 3.12 10.14
C ALA A 260 20.35 1.66 9.68
N PHE A 261 19.43 1.43 8.74
CA PHE A 261 19.19 0.11 8.15
C PHE A 261 20.09 -0.22 6.96
N THR A 262 20.85 0.75 6.47
CA THR A 262 21.85 0.50 5.45
C THR A 262 22.94 -0.37 6.09
N PRO A 263 23.14 -1.62 5.65
CA PRO A 263 24.16 -2.45 6.25
C PRO A 263 25.50 -1.75 6.12
N ALA A 264 26.31 -1.75 7.17
CA ALA A 264 27.70 -1.34 7.09
C ALA A 264 28.48 -2.39 6.29
N THR A 265 28.13 -2.60 5.02
CA THR A 265 28.88 -3.46 4.12
C THR A 265 30.28 -2.87 3.97
N THR A 266 31.28 -3.72 4.05
CA THR A 266 32.70 -3.36 4.05
C THR A 266 33.21 -2.77 2.73
N SER A 267 32.34 -2.58 1.74
CA SER A 267 32.66 -2.10 0.38
C SER A 267 31.89 -0.82 0.02
N GLY A 268 32.12 0.27 0.75
CA GLY A 268 31.62 1.60 0.38
C GLY A 268 30.12 1.81 0.60
N ALA A 269 29.71 3.08 0.72
CA ALA A 269 28.30 3.45 0.74
C ALA A 269 27.69 3.20 -0.65
N ASP A 270 26.51 2.57 -0.68
CA ASP A 270 25.74 2.38 -1.92
C ASP A 270 25.23 3.74 -2.42
N PRO A 271 25.62 4.20 -3.63
CA PRO A 271 25.19 5.49 -4.18
C PRO A 271 23.67 5.67 -4.22
N LEU A 272 22.90 4.58 -4.40
CA LEU A 272 21.44 4.65 -4.38
C LEU A 272 20.90 4.95 -2.99
N THR A 273 21.45 4.29 -1.98
CA THR A 273 21.09 4.54 -0.60
C THR A 273 21.46 5.97 -0.18
N ASP A 274 22.65 6.46 -0.55
CA ASP A 274 23.05 7.85 -0.30
C ASP A 274 22.11 8.84 -0.98
N ARG A 275 21.70 8.57 -2.23
CA ARG A 275 20.74 9.38 -2.97
C ARG A 275 19.36 9.37 -2.33
N LEU A 276 18.90 8.22 -1.82
CA LEU A 276 17.64 8.09 -1.09
C LEU A 276 17.66 8.90 0.20
N VAL A 277 18.71 8.76 1.01
CA VAL A 277 18.88 9.51 2.26
C VAL A 277 18.95 11.01 1.98
N ALA A 278 19.70 11.44 0.96
CA ALA A 278 19.76 12.84 0.55
C ALA A 278 18.41 13.39 0.06
N SER A 279 17.66 12.59 -0.70
CA SER A 279 16.32 12.97 -1.18
C SER A 279 15.32 13.11 -0.04
N LEU A 280 15.34 12.17 0.92
CA LEU A 280 14.47 12.21 2.11
C LEU A 280 14.79 13.40 3.02
N ARG A 281 16.09 13.68 3.24
CA ARG A 281 16.51 14.88 3.97
C ARG A 281 16.07 16.14 3.24
N THR A 282 16.30 16.23 1.93
CA THR A 282 15.88 17.39 1.13
C THR A 282 14.37 17.59 1.14
N LEU A 283 13.57 16.52 1.11
CA LEU A 283 12.11 16.61 1.26
C LEU A 283 11.74 17.33 2.57
N GLY A 284 12.58 17.19 3.60
CA GLY A 284 12.44 17.84 4.89
C GLY A 284 11.28 17.24 5.65
N GLY A 285 10.19 17.97 5.84
CA GLY A 285 9.01 17.40 6.49
C GLY A 285 7.70 17.93 5.92
N PHE A 286 6.64 17.16 6.16
CA PHE A 286 5.29 17.40 5.69
C PHE A 286 4.33 17.55 6.87
N GLY A 287 3.43 18.51 6.79
CA GLY A 287 2.32 18.68 7.71
C GLY A 287 1.01 18.79 6.95
N MET A 288 -0.05 18.22 7.50
CA MET A 288 -1.42 18.33 7.01
C MET A 288 -2.32 18.67 8.19
N HIS A 289 -3.31 19.50 7.95
CA HIS A 289 -4.36 19.85 8.90
C HIS A 289 -5.71 19.80 8.19
N ILE A 290 -6.69 19.14 8.79
CA ILE A 290 -8.06 18.99 8.31
C ILE A 290 -9.00 19.57 9.36
N ALA A 291 -9.89 20.45 8.91
CA ALA A 291 -10.91 21.06 9.75
C ALA A 291 -12.26 21.15 9.02
N LEU A 292 -13.33 21.07 9.79
CA LEU A 292 -14.71 21.31 9.37
C LEU A 292 -15.28 22.40 10.29
N ARG A 293 -15.15 23.66 9.89
CA ARG A 293 -15.50 24.83 10.72
C ARG A 293 -16.02 25.98 9.87
N ASP A 294 -16.78 26.88 10.51
CA ASP A 294 -17.27 28.12 9.88
C ASP A 294 -18.07 27.88 8.58
N GLY A 295 -18.70 26.71 8.44
CA GLY A 295 -19.38 26.32 7.20
C GLY A 295 -18.41 26.08 6.05
N ALA A 296 -17.23 25.52 6.30
CA ALA A 296 -16.30 25.08 5.27
C ALA A 296 -15.55 23.83 5.73
N PHE A 297 -15.23 22.97 4.75
CA PHE A 297 -14.25 21.91 4.90
C PHE A 297 -12.90 22.44 4.39
N GLU A 298 -11.89 22.43 5.24
CA GLU A 298 -10.57 22.97 4.96
C GLU A 298 -9.50 21.89 5.12
N ILE A 299 -8.65 21.72 4.11
CA ILE A 299 -7.40 20.98 4.21
C ILE A 299 -6.26 21.98 3.98
N SER A 300 -5.33 22.06 4.92
CA SER A 300 -4.10 22.83 4.78
C SER A 300 -2.91 21.90 4.83
N THR A 301 -1.97 22.04 3.91
CA THR A 301 -0.71 21.30 3.94
C THR A 301 0.48 22.24 3.95
N VAL A 302 1.56 21.79 4.58
CA VAL A 302 2.85 22.46 4.60
C VAL A 302 3.92 21.45 4.24
N LEU A 303 4.86 21.84 3.40
CA LEU A 303 6.09 21.11 3.15
C LEU A 303 7.24 22.06 3.47
N THR A 304 8.23 21.58 4.21
CA THR A 304 9.41 22.35 4.58
C THR A 304 10.66 21.71 3.97
N PRO A 305 10.91 21.85 2.65
CA PRO A 305 12.10 21.32 2.02
C PRO A 305 13.38 21.82 2.72
N ASN A 306 14.31 20.90 2.97
CA ASN A 306 15.62 21.23 3.52
C ASN A 306 16.61 21.46 2.36
N GLN A 307 16.90 22.72 2.05
CA GLN A 307 17.85 23.05 0.98
C GLN A 307 19.28 22.52 1.26
N ALA A 308 19.62 22.21 2.51
CA ALA A 308 20.88 21.60 2.91
C ALA A 308 20.83 20.06 2.98
N GLY A 309 19.71 19.43 2.55
CA GLY A 309 19.49 17.98 2.67
C GLY A 309 20.38 17.09 1.78
N GLY A 310 21.11 17.68 0.83
CA GLY A 310 22.07 16.98 -0.02
C GLY A 310 21.59 16.75 -1.47
N ASP A 311 20.31 16.99 -1.76
CA ASP A 311 19.76 16.95 -3.12
C ASP A 311 19.30 18.35 -3.58
N ALA A 312 20.22 19.15 -4.13
CA ALA A 312 19.91 20.51 -4.55
C ALA A 312 18.88 20.60 -5.68
N THR A 313 18.82 19.58 -6.57
CA THR A 313 17.85 19.57 -7.67
C THR A 313 16.43 19.33 -7.16
N LEU A 314 16.26 18.37 -6.25
CA LEU A 314 14.96 18.18 -5.59
C LEU A 314 14.54 19.42 -4.80
N ALA A 315 15.46 20.08 -4.09
CA ALA A 315 15.18 21.30 -3.35
C ALA A 315 14.60 22.39 -4.27
N ARG A 316 15.24 22.66 -5.41
CA ARG A 316 14.77 23.63 -6.40
C ARG A 316 13.37 23.29 -6.94
N MET A 317 13.12 22.00 -7.22
CA MET A 317 11.82 21.55 -7.69
C MET A 317 10.72 21.79 -6.65
N LEU A 318 10.96 21.38 -5.40
CA LEU A 318 9.98 21.51 -4.33
C LEU A 318 9.69 22.97 -3.98
N THR A 319 10.71 23.83 -3.97
CA THR A 319 10.53 25.26 -3.70
C THR A 319 10.18 26.07 -4.95
N CYS A 320 10.00 25.42 -6.10
CA CYS A 320 9.73 26.06 -7.38
C CYS A 320 10.67 27.24 -7.68
N GLU A 321 11.97 27.07 -7.44
CA GLU A 321 12.95 28.15 -7.61
C GLU A 321 13.01 28.56 -9.09
N GLY A 322 12.71 29.83 -9.39
CA GLY A 322 12.67 30.34 -10.76
C GLY A 322 11.36 30.08 -11.52
N CYS A 323 10.34 29.48 -10.88
CA CYS A 323 9.02 29.38 -11.47
C CYS A 323 8.37 30.76 -11.63
N SER A 324 7.70 30.98 -12.76
CA SER A 324 6.89 32.19 -12.96
C SER A 324 5.53 32.02 -12.27
N PRO A 325 5.00 33.04 -11.57
CA PRO A 325 3.64 33.00 -11.05
C PRO A 325 2.64 32.72 -12.16
N ILE A 326 1.63 31.91 -11.86
CA ILE A 326 0.63 31.53 -12.85
C ILE A 326 -0.40 32.65 -13.01
N SER A 327 -0.68 33.02 -14.25
CA SER A 327 -1.78 33.91 -14.59
C SER A 327 -3.12 33.17 -14.55
N LEU A 328 -4.15 33.83 -14.02
CA LEU A 328 -5.51 33.32 -14.14
C LEU A 328 -5.97 33.45 -15.60
N PRO A 329 -6.72 32.47 -16.15
CA PRO A 329 -7.32 32.63 -17.46
C PRO A 329 -8.35 33.77 -17.42
N ASP A 330 -8.31 34.65 -18.42
CA ASP A 330 -9.24 35.77 -18.52
C ASP A 330 -10.68 35.29 -18.80
N GLU A 331 -10.83 34.19 -19.54
CA GLU A 331 -12.11 33.65 -19.95
C GLU A 331 -12.13 32.11 -19.86
N LEU A 332 -13.27 31.56 -19.42
CA LEU A 332 -13.51 30.11 -19.34
C LEU A 332 -14.63 29.69 -20.30
N PRO A 333 -14.45 28.60 -21.07
CA PRO A 333 -15.52 28.04 -21.89
C PRO A 333 -16.74 27.63 -21.06
N ALA A 334 -17.92 27.67 -21.68
CA ALA A 334 -19.17 27.22 -21.07
C ALA A 334 -19.08 25.77 -20.58
N GLY A 335 -19.64 25.48 -19.40
CA GLY A 335 -19.72 24.13 -18.87
C GLY A 335 -18.46 23.63 -18.18
N THR A 336 -17.46 24.51 -18.00
CA THR A 336 -16.25 24.24 -17.23
C THR A 336 -16.60 23.71 -15.85
N VAL A 337 -16.02 22.55 -15.50
CA VAL A 337 -16.20 21.89 -14.20
C VAL A 337 -14.96 22.07 -13.34
N THR A 338 -13.77 21.97 -13.95
CA THR A 338 -12.49 22.13 -13.26
C THR A 338 -11.63 23.09 -14.05
N VAL A 339 -10.95 23.99 -13.34
CA VAL A 339 -9.81 24.74 -13.85
C VAL A 339 -8.65 24.44 -12.92
N ALA A 340 -7.56 23.95 -13.46
CA ALA A 340 -6.33 23.73 -12.71
C ALA A 340 -5.17 24.39 -13.44
N ALA A 341 -4.19 24.87 -12.70
CA ALA A 341 -2.96 25.35 -13.28
C ALA A 341 -1.79 25.07 -12.33
N GLY A 342 -0.62 24.85 -12.91
CA GLY A 342 0.58 24.54 -12.16
C GLY A 342 1.83 24.97 -12.90
N THR A 343 2.94 25.00 -12.17
CA THR A 343 4.29 25.07 -12.74
C THR A 343 4.99 23.74 -12.49
N LEU A 344 5.59 23.19 -13.54
CA LEU A 344 6.41 21.98 -13.49
C LEU A 344 7.81 22.35 -13.99
N PRO A 345 8.85 22.38 -13.12
CA PRO A 345 10.22 22.63 -13.53
C PRO A 345 10.80 21.38 -14.24
N VAL A 346 10.38 21.14 -15.48
CA VAL A 346 10.67 19.88 -16.21
C VAL A 346 12.17 19.65 -16.39
N ASN A 347 12.94 20.72 -16.57
CA ASN A 347 14.40 20.64 -16.63
C ASN A 347 15.00 20.06 -15.34
N ASP A 348 14.59 20.58 -14.18
CA ASP A 348 15.04 20.05 -12.89
C ASP A 348 14.51 18.62 -12.65
N LEU A 349 13.28 18.30 -13.09
CA LEU A 349 12.74 16.93 -13.01
C LEU A 349 13.62 15.94 -13.79
N VAL A 350 13.96 16.26 -15.03
CA VAL A 350 14.84 15.40 -15.86
C VAL A 350 16.20 15.25 -15.19
N THR A 351 16.80 16.35 -14.72
CA THR A 351 18.08 16.30 -13.98
C THR A 351 17.99 15.48 -12.69
N TRP A 352 16.85 15.53 -11.99
CA TRP A 352 16.65 14.76 -10.77
C TRP A 352 16.56 13.27 -11.05
N ILE A 353 15.82 12.86 -12.09
CA ILE A 353 15.74 11.47 -12.56
C ILE A 353 17.11 10.99 -13.06
N ASP A 354 17.84 11.81 -13.83
CA ASP A 354 19.22 11.52 -14.27
C ASP A 354 20.14 11.22 -13.08
N GLY A 355 19.96 11.94 -11.96
CA GLY A 355 20.70 11.67 -10.71
C GLY A 355 20.41 10.29 -10.10
N TRP A 356 19.16 9.80 -10.20
CA TRP A 356 18.80 8.45 -9.76
C TRP A 356 19.31 7.37 -10.71
N LEU A 357 19.20 7.58 -12.02
CA LEU A 357 19.72 6.66 -13.03
C LEU A 357 21.24 6.53 -12.91
N SER A 358 21.95 7.63 -12.69
CA SER A 358 23.39 7.62 -12.43
C SER A 358 23.73 6.89 -11.13
N ALA A 359 22.94 7.06 -10.05
CA ALA A 359 23.16 6.31 -8.81
C ALA A 359 22.97 4.80 -9.01
N SER A 360 22.08 4.37 -9.92
CA SER A 360 21.84 2.96 -10.23
C SER A 360 22.93 2.28 -11.07
N GLU A 361 23.89 3.03 -11.61
CA GLU A 361 25.02 2.51 -12.39
C GLU A 361 25.83 1.46 -11.61
N SER A 362 25.89 1.57 -10.28
CA SER A 362 26.54 0.57 -9.42
C SER A 362 25.87 -0.82 -9.50
N MET A 363 24.57 -0.86 -9.78
CA MET A 363 23.78 -2.09 -9.91
C MET A 363 23.75 -2.61 -11.34
N THR A 364 23.61 -1.71 -12.33
CA THR A 364 23.43 -2.11 -13.73
C THR A 364 24.75 -2.24 -14.50
N GLY A 365 25.81 -1.55 -14.07
CA GLY A 365 27.07 -1.42 -14.82
C GLY A 365 26.96 -0.52 -16.06
N GLU A 366 25.83 0.16 -16.25
CA GLU A 366 25.53 0.98 -17.44
C GLU A 366 25.19 2.43 -17.05
N THR A 367 25.74 3.38 -17.80
CA THR A 367 25.46 4.81 -17.63
C THR A 367 24.10 5.15 -18.25
N MET A 368 23.06 5.20 -17.42
CA MET A 368 21.72 5.57 -17.87
C MET A 368 21.42 7.04 -17.60
N ASN A 369 20.77 7.70 -18.56
CA ASN A 369 20.14 9.01 -18.37
C ASN A 369 18.90 9.14 -19.27
N VAL A 370 17.95 9.98 -18.87
CA VAL A 370 16.67 10.15 -19.54
C VAL A 370 16.85 10.59 -21.00
N ARG A 371 17.80 11.48 -21.29
CA ARG A 371 18.07 11.94 -22.67
C ARG A 371 18.52 10.79 -23.57
N GLY A 372 19.44 9.97 -23.07
CA GLY A 372 19.93 8.77 -23.74
C GLY A 372 18.81 7.78 -23.99
N LEU A 373 18.01 7.47 -22.96
CA LEU A 373 16.87 6.56 -23.08
C LEU A 373 15.81 7.08 -24.07
N VAL A 374 15.45 8.36 -24.00
CA VAL A 374 14.49 8.96 -24.94
C VAL A 374 15.04 8.97 -26.37
N SER A 375 16.32 9.29 -26.55
CA SER A 375 16.95 9.25 -27.87
C SER A 375 17.07 7.82 -28.42
N GLU A 376 17.39 6.84 -27.58
CA GLU A 376 17.58 5.44 -27.97
C GLU A 376 16.25 4.78 -28.33
N TYR A 377 15.23 4.92 -27.47
CA TYR A 377 13.96 4.22 -27.63
C TYR A 377 12.94 4.99 -28.48
N LEU A 378 12.95 6.33 -28.45
CA LEU A 378 12.00 7.16 -29.20
C LEU A 378 12.63 7.86 -30.42
N GLY A 379 13.95 7.85 -30.56
CA GLY A 379 14.64 8.63 -31.59
C GLY A 379 14.45 10.14 -31.43
N LEU A 380 14.13 10.59 -30.21
CA LEU A 380 13.74 11.97 -29.92
C LEU A 380 14.85 12.69 -29.15
N ASP A 381 15.21 13.89 -29.61
CA ASP A 381 16.04 14.81 -28.83
C ASP A 381 15.13 15.48 -27.80
N LEU A 382 15.25 15.10 -26.52
CA LEU A 382 14.38 15.62 -25.45
C LEU A 382 14.51 17.13 -25.26
N ASP A 383 15.70 17.69 -25.50
CA ASP A 383 15.93 19.12 -25.33
C ASP A 383 15.18 19.90 -26.43
N ALA A 384 15.30 19.46 -27.70
CA ALA A 384 14.54 20.04 -28.81
C ALA A 384 13.04 19.73 -28.74
N GLY A 385 12.68 18.52 -28.28
CA GLY A 385 11.33 17.98 -28.28
C GLY A 385 10.45 18.51 -27.14
N LEU A 386 11.02 18.97 -26.03
CA LEU A 386 10.25 19.46 -24.89
C LEU A 386 10.93 20.60 -24.11
N LEU A 387 12.19 20.41 -23.72
CA LEU A 387 12.79 21.21 -22.64
C LEU A 387 13.16 22.64 -23.02
N ASN A 388 13.49 22.88 -24.30
CA ASN A 388 13.96 24.19 -24.75
C ASN A 388 12.84 25.21 -25.01
N TRP A 389 11.62 24.74 -25.31
CA TRP A 389 10.52 25.60 -25.71
C TRP A 389 9.41 25.74 -24.67
N TRP A 390 9.24 24.77 -23.77
CA TRP A 390 8.27 24.87 -22.68
C TRP A 390 8.86 25.62 -21.48
N ASP A 391 8.11 26.57 -20.93
CA ASP A 391 8.52 27.32 -19.74
C ASP A 391 8.18 26.65 -18.40
N GLY A 392 7.50 25.50 -18.45
CA GLY A 392 7.06 24.73 -17.29
C GLY A 392 5.67 25.09 -16.77
N ALA A 393 5.07 26.20 -17.20
CA ALA A 393 3.71 26.55 -16.79
C ALA A 393 2.68 25.72 -17.57
N TRP A 394 1.55 25.41 -16.95
CA TRP A 394 0.44 24.79 -17.63
C TRP A 394 -0.87 25.24 -17.00
N TYR A 395 -1.93 25.24 -17.81
CA TYR A 395 -3.30 25.30 -17.32
C TYR A 395 -4.15 24.24 -17.99
N SER A 396 -5.14 23.72 -17.29
CA SER A 396 -6.07 22.72 -17.78
C SER A 396 -7.50 23.11 -17.41
N VAL A 397 -8.40 22.94 -18.37
CA VAL A 397 -9.83 23.19 -18.23
C VAL A 397 -10.56 21.90 -18.57
N GLN A 398 -11.29 21.37 -17.60
CA GLN A 398 -12.15 20.21 -17.79
C GLN A 398 -13.58 20.69 -18.04
N LEU A 399 -14.18 20.27 -19.16
CA LEU A 399 -15.52 20.70 -19.59
C LEU A 399 -16.63 19.70 -19.24
N GLY A 400 -16.27 18.51 -18.78
CA GLY A 400 -17.20 17.43 -18.44
C GLY A 400 -16.77 16.66 -17.21
N LEU A 401 -17.62 15.75 -16.73
CA LEU A 401 -17.31 14.84 -15.63
C LEU A 401 -17.14 13.41 -16.16
N PRO A 402 -16.40 12.53 -15.47
CA PRO A 402 -16.18 11.15 -15.92
C PRO A 402 -17.51 10.40 -16.05
N GLY A 403 -18.05 10.24 -17.25
CA GLY A 403 -19.33 9.58 -17.51
C GLY A 403 -19.26 8.06 -17.57
N VAL A 404 -20.43 7.42 -17.48
CA VAL A 404 -20.62 5.98 -17.74
C VAL A 404 -20.87 5.68 -19.22
N ASP A 405 -20.88 6.70 -20.07
CA ASP A 405 -20.97 6.50 -21.51
C ASP A 405 -19.66 5.93 -22.08
N MET A 406 -19.80 5.13 -23.13
CA MET A 406 -18.66 4.46 -23.77
C MET A 406 -17.60 5.46 -24.28
N ASN A 407 -17.99 6.67 -24.68
CA ASN A 407 -17.04 7.65 -25.19
C ASN A 407 -16.13 8.18 -24.07
N THR A 408 -16.71 8.52 -22.92
CA THR A 408 -15.95 8.96 -21.74
C THR A 408 -15.14 7.81 -21.14
N PHE A 409 -15.65 6.57 -21.20
CA PHE A 409 -14.90 5.39 -20.81
C PHE A 409 -13.67 5.14 -21.70
N LEU A 410 -13.82 5.26 -23.02
CA LEU A 410 -12.74 5.00 -23.98
C LEU A 410 -11.73 6.15 -24.11
N HIS A 411 -12.18 7.40 -24.07
CA HIS A 411 -11.36 8.57 -24.39
C HIS A 411 -11.12 9.50 -23.20
N GLY A 412 -11.72 9.21 -22.04
CA GLY A 412 -11.67 10.07 -20.87
C GLY A 412 -12.57 11.30 -20.99
N VAL A 413 -12.39 12.23 -20.05
CA VAL A 413 -13.20 13.44 -19.94
C VAL A 413 -12.76 14.53 -20.93
N ASP A 414 -13.74 15.30 -21.42
CA ASP A 414 -13.50 16.51 -22.22
C ASP A 414 -12.57 17.47 -21.45
N THR A 415 -11.33 17.60 -21.93
CA THR A 415 -10.25 18.37 -21.31
C THR A 415 -9.50 19.20 -22.35
N ILE A 416 -9.07 20.38 -21.92
CA ILE A 416 -8.22 21.29 -22.68
C ILE A 416 -7.03 21.60 -21.79
N THR A 417 -5.83 21.18 -22.19
CA THR A 417 -4.58 21.52 -21.52
C THR A 417 -3.82 22.49 -22.40
N VAL A 418 -3.25 23.52 -21.79
CA VAL A 418 -2.52 24.55 -22.51
C VAL A 418 -1.20 24.82 -21.81
N LEU A 419 -0.15 24.82 -22.62
CA LEU A 419 1.23 25.03 -22.21
C LEU A 419 1.72 26.33 -22.87
N PRO A 420 2.05 27.39 -22.12
CA PRO A 420 2.74 28.53 -22.68
C PRO A 420 4.09 28.11 -23.27
N VAL A 421 4.41 28.61 -24.46
CA VAL A 421 5.65 28.26 -25.16
C VAL A 421 6.51 29.49 -25.42
N ARG A 422 7.83 29.33 -25.25
CA ARG A 422 8.83 30.37 -25.53
C ARG A 422 9.06 30.59 -27.02
N SER A 423 8.75 29.57 -27.83
CA SER A 423 8.92 29.57 -29.28
C SER A 423 7.88 28.66 -29.92
N GLU A 424 6.90 29.26 -30.60
CA GLU A 424 5.89 28.53 -31.37
C GLU A 424 6.53 27.67 -32.46
N ALA A 425 7.55 28.18 -33.15
CA ALA A 425 8.23 27.45 -34.20
C ALA A 425 8.92 26.18 -33.66
N ALA A 426 9.52 26.25 -32.47
CA ALA A 426 10.14 25.10 -31.83
C ALA A 426 9.09 24.10 -31.32
N ALA A 427 7.99 24.60 -30.72
CA ALA A 427 6.88 23.75 -30.28
C ALA A 427 6.18 23.06 -31.47
N ALA A 428 5.99 23.75 -32.59
CA ALA A 428 5.42 23.16 -33.80
C ALA A 428 6.37 22.09 -34.39
N ALA A 429 7.67 22.37 -34.45
CA ALA A 429 8.66 21.40 -34.92
C ALA A 429 8.78 20.18 -33.99
N SER A 430 8.51 20.33 -32.69
CA SER A 430 8.53 19.20 -31.75
C SER A 430 7.34 18.27 -31.92
N LEU A 431 6.17 18.76 -32.35
CA LEU A 431 5.00 17.90 -32.62
C LEU A 431 5.31 16.84 -33.68
N ASP A 432 6.04 17.22 -34.74
CA ASP A 432 6.46 16.27 -35.77
C ASP A 432 7.45 15.23 -35.24
N GLN A 433 8.37 15.64 -34.35
CA GLN A 433 9.31 14.71 -33.68
C GLN A 433 8.57 13.72 -32.77
N TRP A 434 7.59 14.19 -32.00
CA TRP A 434 6.76 13.34 -31.14
C TRP A 434 5.90 12.39 -31.96
N ALA A 435 5.28 12.85 -33.03
CA ALA A 435 4.49 12.00 -33.92
C ALA A 435 5.35 10.89 -34.56
N ALA A 436 6.56 11.23 -35.02
CA ALA A 436 7.52 10.25 -35.54
C ALA A 436 8.00 9.28 -34.45
N GLY A 437 8.34 9.78 -33.27
CA GLY A 437 8.79 8.97 -32.13
C GLY A 437 7.74 7.99 -31.63
N LEU A 438 6.47 8.41 -31.52
CA LEU A 438 5.35 7.54 -31.16
C LEU A 438 5.09 6.48 -32.23
N THR A 439 5.23 6.83 -33.51
CA THR A 439 5.17 5.84 -34.61
C THR A 439 6.29 4.80 -34.48
N ASN A 440 7.50 5.21 -34.13
CA ASN A 440 8.63 4.29 -33.92
C ASN A 440 8.45 3.41 -32.67
N LEU A 441 7.95 3.97 -31.57
CA LEU A 441 7.69 3.22 -30.33
C LEU A 441 6.74 2.05 -30.59
N THR A 442 5.69 2.27 -31.40
CA THR A 442 4.75 1.19 -31.75
C THR A 442 5.38 0.06 -32.57
N ARG A 443 6.54 0.30 -33.20
CA ARG A 443 7.31 -0.72 -33.94
C ARG A 443 8.35 -1.42 -33.07
N LEU A 444 8.89 -0.73 -32.07
CA LEU A 444 9.98 -1.23 -31.22
C LEU A 444 9.50 -1.90 -29.93
N ALA A 445 8.25 -1.68 -29.53
CA ALA A 445 7.71 -2.28 -28.31
C ALA A 445 7.77 -3.82 -28.41
N PRO A 446 8.52 -4.50 -27.52
CA PRO A 446 8.52 -5.95 -27.48
C PRO A 446 7.08 -6.48 -27.35
N PRO A 447 6.73 -7.63 -27.95
CA PRO A 447 5.37 -8.19 -27.87
C PRO A 447 4.83 -8.23 -26.42
N GLY A 448 5.71 -8.52 -25.45
CA GLY A 448 5.36 -8.55 -24.03
C GLY A 448 5.05 -7.20 -23.39
N VAL A 449 5.57 -6.08 -23.89
CA VAL A 449 5.29 -4.74 -23.30
C VAL A 449 3.89 -4.27 -23.69
N LEU A 450 3.48 -4.47 -24.94
CA LEU A 450 2.12 -4.17 -25.37
C LEU A 450 1.11 -5.14 -24.73
N GLN A 451 1.48 -6.42 -24.61
CA GLN A 451 0.64 -7.40 -23.91
C GLN A 451 0.50 -7.06 -22.42
N ALA A 452 1.56 -6.60 -21.75
CA ALA A 452 1.51 -6.15 -20.36
C ALA A 452 0.71 -4.85 -20.18
N LEU A 453 0.80 -3.91 -21.13
CA LEU A 453 0.07 -2.64 -21.07
C LEU A 453 -1.42 -2.79 -21.37
N PHE A 454 -1.79 -3.71 -22.26
CA PHE A 454 -3.17 -3.85 -22.74
C PHE A 454 -3.91 -5.09 -22.25
N GLY A 455 -3.22 -6.05 -21.61
CA GLY A 455 -3.75 -7.11 -20.73
C GLY A 455 -4.78 -8.09 -21.32
N MET A 456 -5.33 -7.82 -22.51
CA MET A 456 -6.55 -8.46 -23.01
C MET A 456 -6.51 -8.81 -24.50
N VAL A 457 -5.40 -8.52 -25.19
CA VAL A 457 -5.26 -8.84 -26.61
C VAL A 457 -3.91 -9.51 -26.82
N SER A 458 -3.94 -10.82 -27.09
CA SER A 458 -2.82 -11.51 -27.70
C SER A 458 -2.72 -11.01 -29.13
N PHE A 459 -1.82 -10.07 -29.38
CA PHE A 459 -1.37 -9.81 -30.73
C PHE A 459 -0.52 -11.01 -31.13
N ASP A 460 -0.99 -11.81 -32.09
CA ASP A 460 -0.15 -12.82 -32.74
C ASP A 460 1.14 -12.14 -33.22
N GLU A 461 2.26 -12.89 -33.18
CA GLU A 461 3.62 -12.37 -33.39
C GLU A 461 3.68 -11.24 -34.44
N PRO A 462 4.13 -10.03 -34.06
CA PRO A 462 4.27 -8.89 -34.98
C PRO A 462 5.45 -9.17 -35.91
N GLY A 463 5.18 -9.93 -36.97
CA GLY A 463 6.17 -10.46 -37.90
C GLY A 463 5.88 -10.16 -39.37
N SER A 464 4.80 -9.44 -39.68
CA SER A 464 4.58 -8.96 -41.06
C SER A 464 4.91 -7.48 -41.16
N ASP A 465 5.82 -7.13 -42.06
CA ASP A 465 6.21 -5.75 -42.41
C ASP A 465 5.03 -4.86 -42.90
N ASP A 466 3.82 -5.42 -42.96
CA ASP A 466 2.57 -4.80 -43.43
C ASP A 466 1.60 -4.40 -42.29
N GLU A 467 1.96 -4.57 -41.01
CA GLU A 467 1.08 -4.13 -39.92
C GLU A 467 0.99 -2.59 -39.86
N ALA A 468 -0.25 -2.09 -39.99
CA ALA A 468 -0.53 -0.68 -39.90
C ALA A 468 -0.09 -0.13 -38.53
N PRO A 469 0.59 1.03 -38.48
CA PRO A 469 1.04 1.60 -37.22
C PRO A 469 -0.15 1.84 -36.30
N LEU A 470 -0.02 1.46 -35.02
CA LEU A 470 -1.06 1.68 -34.02
C LEU A 470 -1.31 3.17 -33.77
N PHE A 471 -0.31 4.02 -34.02
CA PHE A 471 -0.39 5.47 -33.92
C PHE A 471 -0.53 6.15 -35.29
N HIS A 472 -1.38 7.17 -35.36
CA HIS A 472 -1.59 7.98 -36.56
C HIS A 472 -1.83 9.45 -36.22
N ALA A 473 -1.05 10.34 -36.83
CA ALA A 473 -1.22 11.79 -36.76
C ALA A 473 -1.76 12.34 -38.09
N THR A 474 -2.75 13.24 -38.02
CA THR A 474 -3.38 13.86 -39.20
C THR A 474 -3.54 15.34 -39.05
N ASP A 475 -3.19 16.11 -40.07
CA ASP A 475 -3.54 17.53 -40.14
C ASP A 475 -5.04 17.68 -40.40
N VAL A 476 -5.68 18.54 -39.61
CA VAL A 476 -7.10 18.88 -39.73
C VAL A 476 -7.22 20.40 -39.74
N THR A 477 -8.09 20.92 -40.61
CA THR A 477 -8.43 22.34 -40.62
C THR A 477 -9.90 22.51 -40.24
N TYR A 478 -10.17 23.40 -39.28
CA TYR A 478 -11.52 23.79 -38.88
C TYR A 478 -11.62 25.32 -38.80
N ARG A 479 -12.58 25.90 -39.51
CA ARG A 479 -12.78 27.36 -39.62
C ARG A 479 -11.51 28.15 -40.00
N GLY A 480 -10.60 27.54 -40.76
CA GLY A 480 -9.34 28.17 -41.20
C GLY A 480 -8.18 28.03 -40.21
N VAL A 481 -8.40 27.43 -39.04
CA VAL A 481 -7.37 27.10 -38.06
C VAL A 481 -6.94 25.64 -38.25
N SER A 482 -5.64 25.39 -38.35
CA SER A 482 -5.08 24.06 -38.52
C SER A 482 -4.59 23.50 -37.20
N TYR A 483 -4.82 22.21 -36.97
CA TYR A 483 -4.35 21.45 -35.82
C TYR A 483 -4.04 20.01 -36.22
N GLN A 484 -3.21 19.31 -35.47
CA GLN A 484 -2.97 17.89 -35.66
C GLN A 484 -3.90 17.07 -34.77
N ARG A 485 -4.49 16.00 -35.32
CA ARG A 485 -5.23 14.98 -34.57
C ARG A 485 -4.40 13.71 -34.49
N TRP A 486 -4.04 13.32 -33.28
CA TRP A 486 -3.28 12.14 -32.96
C TRP A 486 -4.22 11.05 -32.43
N ARG A 487 -4.12 9.84 -32.99
CA ARG A 487 -4.90 8.69 -32.55
C ARG A 487 -4.00 7.49 -32.32
N SER A 488 -4.31 6.71 -31.29
CA SER A 488 -3.76 5.38 -31.09
C SER A 488 -4.82 4.43 -30.56
N ALA A 489 -4.94 3.25 -31.16
CA ALA A 489 -5.93 2.27 -30.71
C ALA A 489 -5.54 1.67 -29.33
N PRO A 490 -6.51 1.37 -28.44
CA PRO A 490 -7.95 1.66 -28.56
C PRO A 490 -8.40 3.00 -27.95
N VAL A 491 -7.54 3.73 -27.25
CA VAL A 491 -7.98 4.78 -26.28
C VAL A 491 -7.54 6.21 -26.62
N LEU A 492 -6.45 6.41 -27.35
CA LEU A 492 -5.90 7.75 -27.54
C LEU A 492 -6.60 8.47 -28.70
N ASP A 493 -7.22 9.61 -28.42
CA ASP A 493 -7.72 10.56 -29.41
C ASP A 493 -7.50 12.00 -28.94
N VAL A 494 -6.44 12.64 -29.42
CA VAL A 494 -6.00 13.96 -28.95
C VAL A 494 -5.86 14.91 -30.13
N ALA A 495 -6.21 16.18 -29.93
CA ALA A 495 -5.90 17.24 -30.88
C ALA A 495 -4.84 18.17 -30.28
N VAL A 496 -3.83 18.52 -31.07
CA VAL A 496 -2.74 19.41 -30.67
C VAL A 496 -2.63 20.59 -31.63
N MET A 497 -2.46 21.80 -31.11
CA MET A 497 -2.41 23.04 -31.86
C MET A 497 -1.42 24.01 -31.22
N VAL A 498 -0.57 24.67 -32.00
CA VAL A 498 0.31 25.75 -31.52
C VAL A 498 -0.18 27.09 -32.07
N GLU A 499 -0.59 28.00 -31.19
CA GLU A 499 -1.16 29.30 -31.55
C GLU A 499 -1.05 30.29 -30.38
N ASP A 500 -0.77 31.57 -30.68
CA ASP A 500 -0.69 32.68 -29.72
C ASP A 500 0.25 32.46 -28.53
N GLY A 501 1.42 31.88 -28.80
CA GLY A 501 2.44 31.55 -27.80
C GLY A 501 2.03 30.40 -26.90
N GLN A 502 1.11 29.53 -27.34
CA GLN A 502 0.59 28.42 -26.56
C GLN A 502 0.56 27.13 -27.38
N LEU A 503 0.91 26.00 -26.75
CA LEU A 503 0.55 24.66 -27.22
C LEU A 503 -0.75 24.24 -26.51
N ILE A 504 -1.77 23.93 -27.28
CA ILE A 504 -3.11 23.54 -26.82
C ILE A 504 -3.32 22.08 -27.18
N ILE A 505 -3.70 21.31 -26.17
CA ILE A 505 -3.95 19.88 -26.23
C ILE A 505 -5.39 19.66 -25.81
N ALA A 506 -6.21 19.05 -26.67
CA ALA A 506 -7.62 18.79 -26.38
C ALA A 506 -7.93 17.30 -26.49
N THR A 507 -8.58 16.76 -25.46
CA THR A 507 -8.93 15.34 -25.35
C THR A 507 -10.41 15.21 -24.97
N PRO A 508 -11.24 14.47 -25.73
CA PRO A 508 -10.95 13.90 -27.04
C PRO A 508 -10.72 15.00 -28.09
N ALA A 509 -10.12 14.63 -29.23
CA ALA A 509 -9.80 15.56 -30.32
C ALA A 509 -10.99 16.40 -30.83
N SER A 510 -12.23 15.94 -30.63
CA SER A 510 -13.44 16.71 -30.96
C SER A 510 -13.59 18.00 -30.15
N VAL A 511 -13.01 18.06 -28.94
CA VAL A 511 -13.06 19.24 -28.06
C VAL A 511 -12.32 20.43 -28.68
N MET A 512 -11.30 20.20 -29.51
CA MET A 512 -10.55 21.28 -30.17
C MET A 512 -11.44 22.20 -31.00
N ARG A 513 -12.52 21.69 -31.60
CA ARG A 513 -13.47 22.52 -32.34
C ARG A 513 -14.17 23.54 -31.44
N ARG A 514 -14.51 23.13 -30.21
CA ARG A 514 -15.09 24.05 -29.20
C ARG A 514 -14.08 25.11 -28.78
N VAL A 515 -12.79 24.75 -28.68
CA VAL A 515 -11.71 25.72 -28.40
C VAL A 515 -11.61 26.76 -29.52
N ILE A 516 -11.58 26.31 -30.77
CA ILE A 516 -11.50 27.19 -31.95
C ILE A 516 -12.74 28.09 -32.04
N ASP A 517 -13.94 27.52 -31.85
CA ASP A 517 -15.19 28.29 -31.86
C ASP A 517 -15.22 29.34 -30.73
N PHE A 518 -14.77 28.97 -29.53
CA PHE A 518 -14.65 29.88 -28.39
C PHE A 518 -13.68 31.03 -28.67
N ARG A 519 -12.51 30.75 -29.25
CA ARG A 519 -11.50 31.78 -29.58
C ARG A 519 -11.95 32.73 -30.69
N ILE A 520 -12.57 32.22 -31.75
CA ILE A 520 -13.02 33.03 -32.89
C ILE A 520 -14.26 33.86 -32.52
N ASP A 521 -15.21 33.28 -31.79
CA ASP A 521 -16.51 33.89 -31.48
C ASP A 521 -16.63 34.33 -30.01
N ALA A 522 -15.53 34.62 -29.30
CA ALA A 522 -15.48 34.91 -27.85
C ALA A 522 -16.56 35.93 -27.39
N ALA A 523 -16.92 36.89 -28.23
CA ALA A 523 -17.99 37.85 -27.99
C ALA A 523 -19.43 37.27 -27.91
N ARG A 524 -19.64 35.97 -28.20
CA ARG A 524 -20.95 35.28 -28.21
C ARG A 524 -21.03 34.04 -27.31
N GLY A 525 -19.93 33.60 -26.70
CA GLY A 525 -19.89 32.42 -25.84
C GLY A 525 -20.49 32.68 -24.46
N ALA A 526 -21.32 31.76 -23.96
CA ALA A 526 -21.78 31.80 -22.57
C ALA A 526 -20.59 31.48 -21.64
N MET A 527 -19.90 32.50 -21.13
CA MET A 527 -18.85 32.31 -20.13
C MET A 527 -19.40 31.57 -18.92
N ASP A 528 -18.59 30.69 -18.31
CA ASP A 528 -18.98 30.07 -17.04
C ASP A 528 -18.88 31.09 -15.90
N ALA A 529 -19.93 31.90 -15.73
CA ALA A 529 -19.97 32.95 -14.71
C ALA A 529 -19.82 32.39 -13.28
N HIS A 530 -20.19 31.12 -13.06
CA HIS A 530 -20.07 30.48 -11.76
C HIS A 530 -18.60 30.24 -11.40
N MET A 531 -17.87 29.53 -12.27
CA MET A 531 -16.45 29.25 -12.09
C MET A 531 -15.60 30.53 -12.16
N GLN A 532 -15.93 31.44 -13.08
CA GLN A 532 -15.24 32.72 -13.22
C GLN A 532 -15.31 33.56 -11.93
N SER A 533 -16.44 33.51 -11.21
CA SER A 533 -16.61 34.25 -9.95
C SER A 533 -15.75 33.70 -8.79
N ALA A 534 -15.30 32.44 -8.90
CA ALA A 534 -14.46 31.80 -7.89
C ALA A 534 -12.96 32.00 -8.14
N LEU A 535 -12.53 32.22 -9.38
CA LEU A 535 -11.11 32.46 -9.73
C LEU A 535 -10.45 33.58 -8.91
N PRO A 536 -11.08 34.73 -8.61
CA PRO A 536 -10.47 35.77 -7.77
C PRO A 536 -10.16 35.34 -6.33
N ARG A 537 -10.70 34.20 -5.87
CA ARG A 537 -10.40 33.63 -4.55
C ARG A 537 -9.08 32.88 -4.54
N VAL A 538 -8.52 32.53 -5.71
CA VAL A 538 -7.15 32.04 -5.81
C VAL A 538 -6.23 33.18 -5.42
N ALA A 539 -5.39 32.95 -4.40
CA ALA A 539 -4.49 33.97 -3.93
C ALA A 539 -3.43 34.32 -5.00
N ARG A 540 -3.12 35.61 -5.11
CA ARG A 540 -2.11 36.11 -6.05
C ARG A 540 -0.74 35.56 -5.65
N GLY A 541 0.02 35.09 -6.63
CA GLY A 541 1.35 34.52 -6.40
C GLY A 541 1.36 33.01 -6.16
N ALA A 542 0.23 32.33 -6.32
CA ALA A 542 0.20 30.87 -6.31
C ALA A 542 1.07 30.27 -7.43
N VAL A 543 1.81 29.21 -7.10
CA VAL A 543 2.58 28.39 -8.05
C VAL A 543 1.77 27.20 -8.58
N ALA A 544 0.63 26.91 -7.95
CA ALA A 544 -0.39 26.01 -8.46
C ALA A 544 -1.74 26.37 -7.86
N TYR A 545 -2.82 26.14 -8.59
CA TYR A 545 -4.18 26.26 -8.07
C TYR A 545 -5.12 25.32 -8.80
N ALA A 546 -6.25 25.02 -8.15
CA ALA A 546 -7.39 24.43 -8.83
C ALA A 546 -8.71 25.00 -8.29
N VAL A 547 -9.68 25.15 -9.18
CA VAL A 547 -11.04 25.56 -8.87
C VAL A 547 -11.95 24.48 -9.44
N HIS A 548 -12.82 23.92 -8.61
CA HIS A 548 -13.71 22.83 -9.00
C HIS A 548 -15.16 23.17 -8.66
N ASP A 549 -16.07 22.91 -9.60
CA ASP A 549 -17.51 22.81 -9.36
C ASP A 549 -17.79 21.53 -8.57
N PHE A 550 -17.40 21.55 -7.30
CA PHE A 550 -17.49 20.45 -6.37
C PHE A 550 -18.93 19.91 -6.21
N PRO A 551 -19.98 20.75 -6.15
CA PRO A 551 -21.37 20.29 -6.15
C PRO A 551 -21.70 19.43 -7.36
N ARG A 552 -21.36 19.91 -8.57
CA ARG A 552 -21.65 19.18 -9.80
C ARG A 552 -20.85 17.88 -9.88
N ALA A 553 -19.60 17.89 -9.43
CA ALA A 553 -18.75 16.71 -9.35
C ALA A 553 -19.32 15.65 -8.39
N LEU A 554 -19.69 16.03 -7.17
CA LEU A 554 -20.27 15.12 -6.19
C LEU A 554 -21.62 14.56 -6.65
N ALA A 555 -22.51 15.39 -7.17
CA ALA A 555 -23.80 14.92 -7.70
C ALA A 555 -23.61 13.88 -8.82
N HIS A 556 -22.58 14.06 -9.64
CA HIS A 556 -22.23 13.11 -10.68
C HIS A 556 -21.64 11.81 -10.11
N TYR A 557 -20.76 11.88 -9.10
CA TYR A 557 -20.26 10.68 -8.42
C TYR A 557 -21.37 9.89 -7.72
N ALA A 558 -22.34 10.56 -7.10
CA ALA A 558 -23.53 9.90 -6.56
C ALA A 558 -24.28 9.10 -7.64
N SER A 559 -24.45 9.69 -8.83
CA SER A 559 -25.06 8.99 -9.98
C SER A 559 -24.24 7.81 -10.49
N ILE A 560 -22.90 7.88 -10.47
CA ILE A 560 -22.04 6.74 -10.82
C ILE A 560 -22.20 5.62 -9.79
N ILE A 561 -22.13 5.95 -8.50
CA ILE A 561 -22.30 4.98 -7.39
C ILE A 561 -23.64 4.25 -7.54
N ASP A 562 -24.71 5.00 -7.78
CA ASP A 562 -26.04 4.46 -8.05
C ASP A 562 -26.04 3.53 -9.28
N THR A 563 -25.41 3.94 -10.38
CA THR A 563 -25.35 3.15 -11.62
C THR A 563 -24.58 1.84 -11.46
N VAL A 564 -23.47 1.83 -10.70
CA VAL A 564 -22.62 0.64 -10.52
C VAL A 564 -23.02 -0.21 -9.33
N SER A 565 -23.88 0.28 -8.45
CA SER A 565 -24.30 -0.39 -7.22
C SER A 565 -24.77 -1.83 -7.46
N THR A 566 -25.66 -2.03 -8.43
CA THR A 566 -26.26 -3.32 -8.74
C THR A 566 -25.24 -4.35 -9.22
N PRO A 567 -24.45 -4.11 -10.29
CA PRO A 567 -23.48 -5.10 -10.75
C PRO A 567 -22.38 -5.38 -9.70
N VAL A 568 -21.96 -4.36 -8.94
CA VAL A 568 -20.95 -4.55 -7.88
C VAL A 568 -21.53 -5.34 -6.71
N ALA A 569 -22.73 -5.03 -6.24
CA ALA A 569 -23.39 -5.78 -5.18
C ALA A 569 -23.61 -7.25 -5.57
N SER A 570 -23.98 -7.51 -6.84
CA SER A 570 -24.13 -8.88 -7.34
C SER A 570 -22.79 -9.64 -7.30
N ALA A 571 -21.72 -9.01 -7.78
CA ALA A 571 -20.39 -9.61 -7.77
C ALA A 571 -19.91 -9.87 -6.34
N MET A 572 -20.12 -8.92 -5.42
CA MET A 572 -19.76 -9.09 -4.01
C MET A 572 -20.55 -10.22 -3.35
N THR A 573 -21.86 -10.32 -3.61
CA THR A 573 -22.68 -11.42 -3.09
C THR A 573 -22.16 -12.77 -3.59
N MET A 574 -21.90 -12.89 -4.90
CA MET A 574 -21.32 -14.11 -5.47
C MET A 574 -19.96 -14.46 -4.86
N SER A 575 -19.12 -13.46 -4.55
CA SER A 575 -17.83 -13.69 -3.88
C SER A 575 -17.99 -14.10 -2.43
N PHE A 576 -18.99 -13.60 -1.71
CA PHE A 576 -19.27 -14.04 -0.34
C PHE A 576 -19.81 -15.46 -0.32
N ASP A 577 -20.73 -15.79 -1.23
CA ASP A 577 -21.23 -17.16 -1.39
C ASP A 577 -20.05 -18.13 -1.67
N ASP A 578 -19.14 -17.78 -2.57
CA ASP A 578 -17.98 -18.62 -2.92
C ASP A 578 -16.98 -18.79 -1.75
N VAL A 579 -16.79 -17.75 -0.94
CA VAL A 579 -15.95 -17.82 0.27
C VAL A 579 -16.62 -18.68 1.35
N GLY A 580 -17.94 -18.58 1.53
CA GLY A 580 -18.69 -19.43 2.45
C GLY A 580 -18.63 -20.90 2.06
N TYR A 581 -18.85 -21.21 0.77
CA TYR A 581 -18.72 -22.58 0.24
C TYR A 581 -17.29 -23.13 0.37
N GLY A 582 -16.27 -22.31 0.10
CA GLY A 582 -14.88 -22.74 0.21
C GLY A 582 -14.40 -22.99 1.64
N TYR A 583 -15.00 -22.34 2.65
CA TYR A 583 -14.60 -22.53 4.05
C TYR A 583 -15.11 -23.87 4.61
N ASP A 584 -16.36 -24.24 4.29
CA ASP A 584 -16.93 -25.52 4.73
C ASP A 584 -16.25 -26.72 4.04
N GLU A 585 -15.94 -26.62 2.74
CA GLU A 585 -15.38 -27.74 1.97
C GLU A 585 -13.88 -27.95 2.22
N TYR A 586 -13.13 -26.90 2.57
CA TYR A 586 -11.66 -26.97 2.76
C TYR A 586 -11.25 -27.33 4.19
N TYR A 587 -12.11 -27.10 5.19
CA TYR A 587 -11.76 -27.33 6.61
C TYR A 587 -12.41 -28.57 7.21
N TYR A 588 -13.53 -29.06 6.68
CA TYR A 588 -14.29 -30.12 7.36
C TYR A 588 -14.36 -31.49 6.65
N ASP A 589 -14.05 -31.63 5.36
CA ASP A 589 -14.59 -32.81 4.65
C ASP A 589 -13.69 -33.59 3.67
N ASP A 590 -12.34 -33.65 3.79
CA ASP A 590 -11.59 -34.86 3.30
C ASP A 590 -10.05 -34.87 3.45
N PHE A 591 -9.34 -33.74 3.61
CA PHE A 591 -7.88 -33.78 3.36
C PHE A 591 -7.00 -34.29 4.51
N TRP A 592 -7.42 -34.19 5.78
CA TRP A 592 -6.53 -34.50 6.92
C TRP A 592 -6.99 -35.64 7.83
N ASN A 593 -8.30 -35.86 7.99
CA ASN A 593 -8.81 -36.85 8.96
C ASN A 593 -8.94 -38.28 8.42
N ASP A 594 -8.84 -38.51 7.11
CA ASP A 594 -8.88 -39.88 6.54
C ASP A 594 -7.48 -40.47 6.26
N TYR A 595 -6.40 -39.70 6.49
CA TYR A 595 -5.02 -40.15 6.21
C TYR A 595 -4.37 -40.94 7.35
N SER A 596 -4.92 -40.96 8.55
CA SER A 596 -4.29 -41.64 9.71
C SER A 596 -4.74 -43.09 9.91
N GLU A 597 -5.92 -43.49 9.41
CA GLU A 597 -6.44 -44.86 9.65
C GLU A 597 -6.52 -45.76 8.41
N ASP A 598 -6.42 -45.22 7.18
CA ASP A 598 -6.48 -46.03 5.95
C ASP A 598 -5.34 -45.71 4.96
N LEU A 599 -4.09 -45.86 5.43
CA LEU A 599 -2.90 -46.11 4.58
C LEU A 599 -3.03 -47.49 3.87
N SER A 600 -4.11 -47.68 3.12
CA SER A 600 -4.13 -48.65 2.04
C SER A 600 -3.42 -48.03 0.84
N ILE A 601 -2.45 -48.78 0.32
CA ILE A 601 -1.41 -48.45 -0.67
C ILE A 601 -1.91 -47.92 -2.05
N THR A 602 -3.16 -47.50 -2.19
CA THR A 602 -3.77 -47.17 -3.50
C THR A 602 -4.51 -45.83 -3.59
N GLY A 603 -4.46 -44.98 -2.55
CA GLY A 603 -5.36 -43.83 -2.40
C GLY A 603 -4.88 -42.43 -2.82
N MET A 604 -3.68 -42.23 -3.39
CA MET A 604 -3.28 -40.89 -3.88
C MET A 604 -3.89 -40.61 -5.25
N GLY A 605 -5.11 -40.08 -5.25
CA GLY A 605 -5.78 -39.55 -6.42
C GLY A 605 -5.10 -38.28 -6.94
N GLY A 606 -4.75 -38.27 -8.23
CA GLY A 606 -4.91 -37.05 -9.03
C GLY A 606 -3.67 -36.28 -9.47
N TYR A 607 -2.46 -36.85 -9.49
CA TYR A 607 -1.46 -36.35 -10.43
C TYR A 607 -1.69 -36.99 -11.80
N PRO A 608 -2.07 -36.22 -12.84
CA PRO A 608 -2.23 -36.79 -14.17
C PRO A 608 -0.88 -37.37 -14.60
N GLU A 609 -0.87 -38.62 -15.05
CA GLU A 609 0.26 -39.27 -15.74
C GLU A 609 0.82 -38.38 -16.89
N ASP A 610 0.03 -37.40 -17.33
CA ASP A 610 0.26 -36.44 -18.40
C ASP A 610 1.37 -35.41 -18.13
N HIS A 611 1.67 -35.07 -16.87
CA HIS A 611 2.66 -34.01 -16.56
C HIS A 611 4.12 -34.47 -16.71
N PHE A 612 4.38 -35.76 -16.48
CA PHE A 612 5.68 -36.39 -16.68
C PHE A 612 5.54 -37.37 -17.83
N GLY A 613 5.52 -36.85 -19.06
CA GLY A 613 5.19 -37.60 -20.28
C GLY A 613 5.69 -39.05 -20.29
N ALA A 614 4.85 -39.96 -20.81
CA ALA A 614 5.03 -41.42 -20.78
C ALA A 614 6.51 -41.86 -20.90
N ASN A 615 7.05 -42.39 -19.78
CA ASN A 615 8.44 -42.83 -19.55
C ASN A 615 9.48 -41.70 -19.43
N PRO A 616 9.66 -41.09 -18.23
CA PRO A 616 10.90 -40.40 -17.92
C PRO A 616 12.06 -41.40 -18.04
N ARG A 617 12.96 -41.18 -19.00
CA ARG A 617 14.20 -41.97 -19.08
C ARG A 617 15.15 -41.44 -18.01
N LEU A 618 15.25 -42.15 -16.90
CA LEU A 618 16.25 -41.86 -15.88
C LEU A 618 17.65 -41.98 -16.50
N PRO A 619 18.52 -40.96 -16.37
CA PRO A 619 19.82 -40.93 -17.02
C PRO A 619 20.72 -42.08 -16.52
N GLU A 620 21.27 -42.88 -17.44
CA GLU A 620 22.20 -44.00 -17.13
C GLU A 620 23.42 -43.59 -16.29
N SER A 621 23.76 -42.28 -16.24
CA SER A 621 24.97 -41.74 -15.63
C SER A 621 24.80 -41.14 -14.23
N ALA A 622 23.60 -41.14 -13.63
CA ALA A 622 23.34 -40.45 -12.36
C ALA A 622 22.76 -41.34 -11.24
N TYR A 623 23.08 -42.63 -11.24
CA TYR A 623 22.64 -43.56 -10.19
C TYR A 623 23.64 -43.60 -9.04
N TYR A 624 23.19 -43.19 -7.86
CA TYR A 624 23.80 -43.57 -6.59
C TYR A 624 23.18 -44.89 -6.12
N TYR A 625 23.89 -45.68 -5.31
CA TYR A 625 23.29 -46.85 -4.65
C TYR A 625 22.86 -46.46 -3.24
N LEU A 626 21.59 -46.71 -2.90
CA LEU A 626 21.09 -46.62 -1.53
C LEU A 626 20.91 -48.03 -0.99
N TRP A 627 21.73 -48.40 -0.01
CA TRP A 627 21.67 -49.72 0.62
C TRP A 627 20.70 -49.69 1.80
N LEU A 628 19.91 -50.75 1.97
CA LEU A 628 19.06 -50.89 3.16
C LEU A 628 19.87 -50.81 4.45
N GLY A 629 19.36 -50.04 5.43
CA GLY A 629 20.02 -49.78 6.71
C GLY A 629 21.14 -48.74 6.63
N SER A 630 21.23 -47.99 5.52
CA SER A 630 22.19 -46.89 5.38
C SER A 630 21.49 -45.55 5.15
N TYR A 631 22.20 -44.47 5.48
CA TYR A 631 21.84 -43.12 5.10
C TYR A 631 22.98 -42.49 4.30
N THR A 632 22.65 -41.51 3.46
CA THR A 632 23.60 -40.75 2.66
C THR A 632 23.23 -39.28 2.69
N GLU A 633 24.22 -38.41 2.89
CA GLU A 633 24.07 -36.96 2.74
C GLU A 633 24.48 -36.59 1.32
N VAL A 634 23.62 -35.85 0.62
CA VAL A 634 23.88 -35.38 -0.74
C VAL A 634 23.43 -33.94 -0.93
N GLU A 635 24.09 -33.21 -1.83
CA GLU A 635 23.72 -31.85 -2.19
C GLU A 635 23.03 -31.84 -3.56
N ILE A 636 21.78 -31.39 -3.60
CA ILE A 636 21.05 -31.09 -4.83
C ILE A 636 21.55 -29.73 -5.33
N THR A 637 22.21 -29.72 -6.48
CA THR A 637 22.79 -28.51 -7.09
C THR A 637 22.07 -28.17 -8.38
N SER A 638 22.36 -27.00 -8.96
CA SER A 638 21.83 -26.60 -10.27
C SER A 638 22.26 -27.54 -11.41
N ASP A 639 23.30 -28.34 -11.20
CA ASP A 639 23.81 -29.31 -12.18
C ASP A 639 23.15 -30.69 -12.04
N SER A 640 22.38 -30.92 -10.96
CA SER A 640 21.65 -32.16 -10.69
C SER A 640 20.39 -32.27 -11.55
N VAL A 641 20.45 -32.08 -12.87
CA VAL A 641 19.25 -32.02 -13.73
C VAL A 641 18.82 -33.42 -14.18
N ILE A 642 17.57 -33.78 -13.91
CA ILE A 642 16.86 -34.93 -14.47
C ILE A 642 15.92 -34.43 -15.58
N GLU A 643 16.12 -34.94 -16.79
CA GLU A 643 15.30 -34.56 -17.95
C GLU A 643 13.81 -34.83 -17.69
N GLY A 644 12.98 -33.78 -17.74
CA GLY A 644 11.54 -33.85 -17.48
C GLY A 644 11.12 -33.73 -16.00
N MET A 645 12.06 -33.70 -15.05
CA MET A 645 11.78 -33.60 -13.60
C MET A 645 12.58 -32.47 -12.90
N ASN A 646 13.22 -31.58 -13.66
CA ASN A 646 14.07 -30.48 -13.16
C ASN A 646 15.25 -30.98 -12.32
N LEU A 647 15.53 -30.39 -11.14
CA LEU A 647 16.70 -30.70 -10.31
C LEU A 647 16.42 -31.91 -9.41
N GLY A 648 17.17 -33.01 -9.49
CA GLY A 648 17.07 -34.14 -8.56
C GLY A 648 18.22 -35.15 -8.69
N ILE A 649 18.20 -36.14 -7.80
CA ILE A 649 19.21 -37.21 -7.72
C ILE A 649 18.50 -38.56 -7.68
N VAL A 650 19.06 -39.53 -8.40
CA VAL A 650 18.48 -40.89 -8.54
C VAL A 650 19.28 -41.89 -7.70
N TYR A 651 18.58 -42.66 -6.89
CA TYR A 651 19.12 -43.75 -6.09
C TYR A 651 18.56 -45.09 -6.56
N ASP A 652 19.42 -46.01 -6.99
CA ASP A 652 19.08 -47.42 -7.17
C ASP A 652 19.00 -48.10 -5.80
N LEU A 653 17.87 -48.74 -5.50
CA LEU A 653 17.62 -49.38 -4.21
C LEU A 653 18.16 -50.81 -4.22
N ALA A 654 19.27 -51.03 -3.52
CA ALA A 654 19.96 -52.31 -3.50
C ALA A 654 19.67 -53.11 -2.22
N GLY A 655 19.66 -54.44 -2.37
CA GLY A 655 19.51 -55.38 -1.25
C GLY A 655 18.07 -55.67 -0.83
N LEU A 656 17.10 -55.34 -1.66
CA LEU A 656 15.67 -55.58 -1.41
C LEU A 656 15.32 -57.07 -1.50
N THR A 657 14.54 -57.58 -0.54
CA THR A 657 13.95 -58.94 -0.60
C THR A 657 12.44 -58.85 -0.83
N PRO A 658 11.87 -59.60 -1.80
CA PRO A 658 10.42 -59.60 -2.02
C PRO A 658 9.62 -59.93 -0.75
N GLY A 659 8.59 -59.12 -0.47
CA GLY A 659 7.75 -59.19 0.74
C GLY A 659 8.25 -58.35 1.92
N GLU A 660 9.44 -57.72 1.84
CA GLU A 660 9.87 -56.73 2.84
C GLU A 660 9.10 -55.42 2.66
N THR A 661 8.77 -54.76 3.78
CA THR A 661 8.26 -53.39 3.77
C THR A 661 9.42 -52.43 4.00
N ILE A 662 9.62 -51.49 3.09
CA ILE A 662 10.73 -50.53 3.10
C ILE A 662 10.19 -49.13 3.31
N LEU A 663 10.86 -48.36 4.18
CA LEU A 663 10.67 -46.93 4.37
C LEU A 663 11.85 -46.20 3.73
N ILE A 664 11.57 -45.31 2.79
CA ILE A 664 12.55 -44.37 2.22
C ILE A 664 12.22 -42.98 2.74
N GLU A 665 13.23 -42.26 3.22
CA GLU A 665 13.05 -40.91 3.73
C GLU A 665 14.08 -39.96 3.11
N VAL A 666 13.63 -38.74 2.84
CA VAL A 666 14.47 -37.58 2.60
C VAL A 666 14.19 -36.55 3.68
N GLU A 667 15.24 -35.98 4.27
CA GLU A 667 15.15 -34.91 5.27
C GLU A 667 16.13 -33.79 4.94
N ASP A 668 15.70 -32.55 5.10
CA ASP A 668 16.59 -31.39 5.11
C ASP A 668 17.29 -31.29 6.49
N PRO A 669 18.61 -31.52 6.58
CA PRO A 669 19.34 -31.42 7.84
C PRO A 669 19.39 -29.98 8.40
N GLU A 670 19.07 -28.97 7.58
CA GLU A 670 18.93 -27.57 7.97
C GLU A 670 17.51 -27.09 7.61
N PRO A 671 16.49 -27.34 8.46
CA PRO A 671 15.09 -27.14 8.10
C PRO A 671 14.82 -25.83 7.35
N TYR A 672 14.02 -25.91 6.29
CA TYR A 672 13.62 -24.81 5.41
C TYR A 672 14.68 -24.31 4.41
N THR A 673 15.78 -25.04 4.20
CA THR A 673 16.69 -24.76 3.07
C THR A 673 16.20 -25.41 1.78
N ILE A 674 15.55 -26.57 1.88
CA ILE A 674 14.93 -27.27 0.75
C ILE A 674 13.55 -27.82 1.15
N ASP A 675 12.59 -27.56 0.29
CA ASP A 675 11.23 -28.11 0.30
C ASP A 675 11.31 -29.50 -0.35
N THR A 676 11.23 -30.59 0.43
CA THR A 676 11.69 -31.92 0.02
C THR A 676 10.62 -32.72 -0.73
N MET A 677 10.99 -33.27 -1.88
CA MET A 677 10.10 -34.12 -2.68
C MET A 677 10.75 -35.48 -2.98
N LEU A 678 9.98 -36.56 -2.83
CA LEU A 678 10.44 -37.94 -3.02
C LEU A 678 9.55 -38.68 -4.02
N PHE A 679 10.16 -39.39 -4.97
CA PHE A 679 9.46 -40.29 -5.89
C PHE A 679 10.03 -41.70 -5.79
N LEU A 680 9.17 -42.72 -5.88
CA LEU A 680 9.53 -44.12 -6.03
C LEU A 680 9.22 -44.59 -7.46
N PHE A 681 10.23 -45.16 -8.13
CA PHE A 681 10.19 -45.62 -9.52
C PHE A 681 10.29 -47.14 -9.62
N ASP A 682 9.50 -47.69 -10.53
CA ASP A 682 9.59 -49.05 -11.07
C ASP A 682 10.54 -49.02 -12.29
N LEU A 683 11.82 -49.37 -12.09
CA LEU A 683 12.81 -49.38 -13.18
C LEU A 683 12.50 -50.47 -14.22
N THR A 684 11.87 -51.57 -13.80
CA THR A 684 11.52 -52.69 -14.68
C THR A 684 10.44 -52.30 -15.69
N ASN A 685 9.42 -51.54 -15.24
CA ASN A 685 8.27 -51.15 -16.07
C ASN A 685 8.31 -49.68 -16.52
N GLY A 686 9.24 -48.87 -16.03
CA GLY A 686 9.47 -47.49 -16.46
C GLY A 686 8.47 -46.45 -15.93
N ARG A 687 7.89 -46.65 -14.74
CA ARG A 687 6.82 -45.79 -14.20
C ARG A 687 7.07 -45.35 -12.76
N VAL A 688 6.46 -44.22 -12.38
CA VAL A 688 6.38 -43.81 -10.97
C VAL A 688 5.34 -44.70 -10.27
N ILE A 689 5.67 -45.19 -9.07
CA ILE A 689 4.79 -46.01 -8.23
C ILE A 689 4.17 -45.16 -7.11
N ALA A 690 4.96 -44.26 -6.53
CA ALA A 690 4.54 -43.37 -5.46
C ALA A 690 5.32 -42.06 -5.52
N ALA A 691 4.74 -40.98 -4.99
CA ALA A 691 5.36 -39.69 -4.83
C ALA A 691 4.88 -39.09 -3.51
N ASN A 692 5.76 -38.41 -2.78
CA ASN A 692 5.38 -37.74 -1.54
C ASN A 692 6.13 -36.41 -1.41
N ASP A 693 5.36 -35.39 -1.05
CA ASP A 693 5.79 -34.03 -0.78
C ASP A 693 5.38 -33.70 0.65
N ASP A 694 6.30 -33.18 1.45
CA ASP A 694 6.02 -32.60 2.76
C ASP A 694 5.32 -33.47 3.82
N ALA A 695 5.29 -34.79 3.66
CA ALA A 695 4.77 -35.68 4.69
C ALA A 695 5.89 -36.56 5.30
N PRO A 696 6.18 -36.42 6.61
CA PRO A 696 5.33 -35.81 7.64
C PRO A 696 5.50 -34.30 7.89
N SER A 697 6.42 -33.60 7.21
CA SER A 697 6.62 -32.15 7.38
C SER A 697 7.26 -31.51 6.15
N THR A 698 7.19 -30.18 5.99
CA THR A 698 7.72 -29.43 4.83
C THR A 698 9.22 -29.58 4.52
N TYR A 699 9.97 -30.24 5.39
CA TYR A 699 11.39 -30.48 5.25
C TYR A 699 11.72 -31.99 5.30
N ARG A 700 10.70 -32.85 5.25
CA ARG A 700 10.83 -34.31 5.30
C ARG A 700 9.74 -35.01 4.49
N SER A 701 10.16 -35.81 3.53
CA SER A 701 9.28 -36.65 2.70
C SER A 701 9.61 -38.12 2.85
N ALA A 702 8.59 -38.93 3.10
CA ALA A 702 8.73 -40.36 3.37
C ALA A 702 7.82 -41.23 2.49
N ILE A 703 8.31 -42.35 1.97
CA ILE A 703 7.50 -43.34 1.24
C ILE A 703 7.70 -44.71 1.88
N VAL A 704 6.58 -45.38 2.22
CA VAL A 704 6.56 -46.77 2.67
C VAL A 704 5.99 -47.65 1.56
N PHE A 705 6.68 -48.73 1.20
CA PHE A 705 6.21 -49.67 0.18
C PHE A 705 6.63 -51.12 0.46
N GLU A 706 5.89 -52.08 -0.10
CA GLU A 706 6.24 -53.50 -0.05
C GLU A 706 7.00 -53.91 -1.33
N VAL A 707 8.15 -54.57 -1.17
CA VAL A 707 8.97 -55.03 -2.28
C VAL A 707 8.27 -56.16 -3.04
N GLN A 708 7.90 -55.91 -4.29
CA GLN A 708 7.33 -56.93 -5.17
C GLN A 708 8.41 -57.78 -5.87
N GLU A 709 8.11 -59.05 -6.11
CA GLU A 709 9.01 -59.97 -6.82
C GLU A 709 9.22 -59.53 -8.29
N GLY A 710 10.48 -59.42 -8.70
CA GLY A 710 10.85 -59.13 -10.08
C GLY A 710 10.75 -57.66 -10.50
N ILE A 711 10.65 -56.73 -9.53
CA ILE A 711 10.70 -55.29 -9.77
C ILE A 711 12.01 -54.71 -9.21
N ASP A 712 12.73 -53.96 -10.05
CA ASP A 712 13.87 -53.13 -9.66
C ASP A 712 13.35 -51.72 -9.30
N TYR A 713 13.77 -51.16 -8.17
CA TYR A 713 13.26 -49.89 -7.66
C TYR A 713 14.32 -48.79 -7.66
N ALA A 714 13.91 -47.55 -7.94
CA ALA A 714 14.73 -46.37 -7.71
C ALA A 714 13.97 -45.29 -6.91
N ALA A 715 14.68 -44.53 -6.08
CA ALA A 715 14.17 -43.32 -5.46
C ALA A 715 14.71 -42.08 -6.19
N VAL A 716 13.85 -41.12 -6.49
CA VAL A 716 14.26 -39.80 -6.99
C VAL A 716 14.01 -38.77 -5.92
N VAL A 717 15.08 -38.11 -5.50
CA VAL A 717 15.08 -37.09 -4.46
C VAL A 717 15.25 -35.72 -5.10
N THR A 718 14.31 -34.82 -4.88
CA THR A 718 14.25 -33.50 -5.51
C THR A 718 13.67 -32.47 -4.53
N SER A 719 13.58 -31.23 -4.98
CA SER A 719 12.78 -30.21 -4.31
C SER A 719 11.38 -30.12 -4.91
N TRP A 720 10.42 -29.58 -4.15
CA TRP A 720 9.13 -29.21 -4.71
C TRP A 720 9.33 -28.35 -5.97
N SER A 721 8.73 -28.76 -7.09
CA SER A 721 8.90 -28.20 -8.44
C SER A 721 10.34 -28.17 -9.02
N GLY A 722 11.31 -28.74 -8.32
CA GLY A 722 12.73 -28.77 -8.69
C GLY A 722 13.38 -27.38 -8.73
N MET A 723 12.89 -26.44 -7.92
CA MET A 723 13.32 -25.03 -7.93
C MET A 723 14.40 -24.68 -6.89
N SER A 724 14.62 -25.52 -5.89
CA SER A 724 15.59 -25.26 -4.82
C SER A 724 16.75 -26.26 -4.82
N THR A 725 17.91 -25.75 -4.44
CA THR A 725 19.16 -26.48 -4.22
C THR A 725 19.45 -26.50 -2.72
N GLY A 726 19.96 -27.60 -2.20
CA GLY A 726 20.22 -27.75 -0.77
C GLY A 726 20.80 -29.11 -0.46
N ARG A 727 21.24 -29.29 0.79
CA ARG A 727 21.68 -30.59 1.27
C ARG A 727 20.48 -31.38 1.77
N VAL A 728 20.50 -32.68 1.56
CA VAL A 728 19.47 -33.60 2.04
C VAL A 728 20.12 -34.86 2.59
N LEU A 729 19.49 -35.43 3.61
CA LEU A 729 19.77 -36.76 4.14
C LEU A 729 18.77 -37.73 3.53
N VAL A 730 19.24 -38.78 2.87
CA VAL A 730 18.41 -39.82 2.26
C VAL A 730 18.68 -41.15 2.96
N SER A 731 17.64 -41.84 3.39
CA SER A 731 17.76 -43.14 4.07
C SER A 731 16.77 -44.16 3.51
N ALA A 732 17.12 -45.45 3.61
CA ALA A 732 16.21 -46.56 3.32
C ALA A 732 16.33 -47.64 4.40
N THR A 733 15.20 -48.01 5.02
CA THR A 733 15.16 -48.94 6.16
C THR A 733 14.08 -49.99 5.97
N VAL A 734 14.30 -51.19 6.52
CA VAL A 734 13.26 -52.24 6.57
C VAL A 734 12.34 -51.96 7.75
N VAL A 735 11.06 -51.71 7.49
CA VAL A 735 10.05 -51.45 8.51
C VAL A 735 9.83 -52.73 9.33
N GLY A 736 10.09 -52.66 10.63
CA GLY A 736 9.88 -53.78 11.56
C GLY A 736 11.08 -54.71 11.74
N ALA A 737 12.25 -54.41 11.16
CA ALA A 737 13.49 -55.03 11.61
C ALA A 737 13.87 -54.43 12.97
N GLU A 738 13.89 -55.24 14.03
CA GLU A 738 14.48 -54.85 15.32
C GLU A 738 15.98 -54.58 15.07
N ASP A 739 16.36 -53.32 14.90
CA ASP A 739 17.75 -52.91 14.67
C ASP A 739 18.54 -52.98 15.99
N ASP A 740 19.09 -54.15 16.29
CA ASP A 740 20.02 -54.38 17.41
C ASP A 740 21.36 -53.61 17.25
N SER A 741 21.53 -52.79 16.21
CA SER A 741 22.80 -52.11 15.89
C SER A 741 22.77 -50.58 15.92
N PHE A 742 21.63 -49.94 16.24
CA PHE A 742 21.57 -48.51 16.48
C PHE A 742 21.95 -48.19 17.94
N ASP A 743 23.16 -47.65 18.14
CA ASP A 743 23.64 -47.20 19.45
C ASP A 743 22.86 -45.94 19.89
N GLU A 744 21.79 -46.14 20.68
CA GLU A 744 20.95 -45.11 21.32
C GLU A 744 21.73 -44.09 22.18
N SER A 745 23.06 -44.20 22.32
CA SER A 745 23.86 -43.21 23.07
C SER A 745 24.07 -41.88 22.35
N ALA A 746 23.70 -41.75 21.07
CA ALA A 746 23.58 -40.46 20.39
C ALA A 746 22.21 -39.83 20.73
N GLY A 747 22.11 -39.21 21.90
CA GLY A 747 20.87 -38.69 22.50
C GLY A 747 20.10 -37.64 21.69
N ILE A 748 19.44 -38.07 20.61
CA ILE A 748 18.32 -37.38 19.99
C ILE A 748 17.08 -37.92 20.71
N VAL A 749 16.65 -37.20 21.74
CA VAL A 749 15.36 -37.43 22.37
C VAL A 749 14.31 -37.07 21.32
N ALA A 750 13.65 -38.08 20.74
CA ALA A 750 12.44 -37.85 19.96
C ALA A 750 11.50 -37.03 20.86
N PRO A 751 11.07 -35.82 20.45
CA PRO A 751 10.14 -35.05 21.27
C PRO A 751 8.90 -35.92 21.47
N GLU A 752 8.59 -36.23 22.73
CA GLU A 752 7.29 -36.77 23.10
C GLU A 752 6.25 -35.72 22.68
N TYR A 753 5.64 -35.94 21.51
CA TYR A 753 4.45 -35.19 21.14
C TYR A 753 3.38 -35.54 22.17
N PRO A 754 2.74 -34.54 22.80
CA PRO A 754 1.66 -34.79 23.73
C PRO A 754 0.57 -35.56 22.97
N SER A 755 0.36 -36.82 23.36
CA SER A 755 -0.65 -37.72 22.78
C SER A 755 -2.07 -37.41 23.25
N GLU A 756 -2.25 -36.27 23.92
CA GLU A 756 -3.51 -35.75 24.42
C GLU A 756 -3.59 -34.28 23.97
N TRP A 757 -3.88 -34.06 22.69
CA TRP A 757 -4.62 -32.86 22.33
C TRP A 757 -6.05 -33.16 22.79
N ASP A 758 -6.53 -32.45 23.81
CA ASP A 758 -7.90 -32.54 24.29
C ASP A 758 -8.85 -32.37 23.08
N ASP A 759 -9.54 -33.45 22.69
CA ASP A 759 -10.60 -33.45 21.66
C ASP A 759 -11.81 -32.54 22.02
N ASP A 760 -11.77 -31.88 23.17
CA ASP A 760 -12.79 -30.96 23.67
C ASP A 760 -12.61 -29.51 23.15
N PHE A 761 -11.68 -29.26 22.22
CA PHE A 761 -11.63 -27.98 21.51
C PHE A 761 -12.73 -27.92 20.43
N GLU A 762 -13.99 -27.86 20.87
CA GLU A 762 -15.10 -27.43 20.03
C GLU A 762 -14.78 -26.02 19.55
N PHE A 763 -14.34 -25.88 18.30
CA PHE A 763 -14.38 -24.60 17.63
C PHE A 763 -15.86 -24.18 17.63
N GLU A 764 -16.21 -23.18 18.45
CA GLU A 764 -17.52 -22.54 18.34
C GLU A 764 -17.66 -22.13 16.87
N ASP A 765 -18.62 -22.72 16.15
CA ASP A 765 -18.95 -22.36 14.79
C ASP A 765 -19.16 -20.84 14.75
N PHE A 766 -18.14 -20.11 14.27
CA PHE A 766 -18.28 -18.69 14.02
C PHE A 766 -19.21 -18.61 12.81
N ASP A 767 -20.51 -18.42 13.05
CA ASP A 767 -21.50 -18.11 12.02
C ASP A 767 -20.98 -16.89 11.24
N VAL A 768 -20.34 -17.16 10.09
CA VAL A 768 -19.80 -16.12 9.22
C VAL A 768 -21.01 -15.42 8.62
N TYR A 769 -21.25 -14.19 9.05
CA TYR A 769 -22.36 -13.40 8.54
C TYR A 769 -22.16 -13.07 7.05
N GLU A 770 -22.87 -13.75 6.16
CA GLU A 770 -22.87 -13.40 4.74
C GLU A 770 -23.83 -12.24 4.48
N PRO A 771 -23.33 -11.06 4.06
CA PRO A 771 -24.19 -9.92 3.78
C PRO A 771 -25.08 -10.22 2.57
N THR A 772 -26.39 -10.02 2.71
CA THR A 772 -27.30 -10.24 1.59
C THR A 772 -27.07 -9.21 0.49
N PHE A 773 -27.38 -9.54 -0.76
CA PHE A 773 -27.39 -8.58 -1.87
C PHE A 773 -28.15 -7.28 -1.53
N SER A 774 -29.26 -7.39 -0.79
CA SER A 774 -30.05 -6.23 -0.36
C SER A 774 -29.34 -5.34 0.66
N GLU A 775 -28.52 -5.91 1.53
CA GLU A 775 -27.72 -5.17 2.51
C GLU A 775 -26.55 -4.45 1.83
N ILE A 776 -25.88 -5.13 0.90
CA ILE A 776 -24.83 -4.52 0.09
C ILE A 776 -25.40 -3.35 -0.73
N LEU A 777 -26.59 -3.51 -1.33
CA LEU A 777 -27.27 -2.40 -2.01
C LEU A 777 -27.61 -1.24 -1.07
N ARG A 778 -28.06 -1.50 0.16
CA ARG A 778 -28.30 -0.42 1.15
C ARG A 778 -27.05 0.39 1.46
N LEU A 779 -25.87 -0.22 1.46
CA LEU A 779 -24.60 0.51 1.60
C LEU A 779 -24.37 1.45 0.41
N PHE A 780 -24.67 1.01 -0.81
CA PHE A 780 -24.56 1.85 -2.01
C PHE A 780 -25.61 2.98 -2.04
N ASP A 781 -26.85 2.70 -1.63
CA ASP A 781 -27.92 3.71 -1.49
C ASP A 781 -27.52 4.78 -0.47
N PHE A 782 -26.93 4.35 0.66
CA PHE A 782 -26.40 5.27 1.65
C PHE A 782 -25.24 6.10 1.10
N ALA A 783 -24.27 5.46 0.46
CA ALA A 783 -23.10 6.13 -0.09
C ALA A 783 -23.49 7.16 -1.16
N SER A 784 -24.37 6.79 -2.10
CA SER A 784 -24.87 7.69 -3.13
C SER A 784 -25.69 8.84 -2.53
N GLY A 785 -26.60 8.54 -1.60
CA GLY A 785 -27.42 9.53 -0.91
C GLY A 785 -26.59 10.50 -0.07
N PHE A 786 -25.54 10.02 0.60
CA PHE A 786 -24.61 10.86 1.36
C PHE A 786 -23.81 11.79 0.45
N VAL A 787 -23.25 11.26 -0.64
CA VAL A 787 -22.50 12.05 -1.63
C VAL A 787 -23.39 13.11 -2.28
N ASP A 788 -24.64 12.78 -2.60
CA ASP A 788 -25.62 13.74 -3.11
C ASP A 788 -26.04 14.79 -2.06
N GLY A 789 -26.13 14.38 -0.78
CA GLY A 789 -26.27 15.29 0.36
C GLY A 789 -25.13 16.31 0.42
N LEU A 790 -23.89 15.85 0.34
CA LEU A 790 -22.69 16.70 0.29
C LEU A 790 -22.67 17.59 -0.96
N ALA A 791 -23.15 17.10 -2.10
CA ALA A 791 -23.26 17.88 -3.34
C ALA A 791 -24.16 19.12 -3.15
N ARG A 792 -25.34 18.94 -2.52
CA ARG A 792 -26.27 20.05 -2.24
C ARG A 792 -25.70 21.08 -1.27
N MET A 793 -24.88 20.62 -0.33
CA MET A 793 -24.31 21.46 0.71
C MET A 793 -23.04 22.17 0.25
N SER A 794 -22.26 21.59 -0.66
CA SER A 794 -20.99 22.19 -1.07
C SER A 794 -21.16 23.42 -1.98
N GLY A 795 -20.09 24.20 -2.06
CA GLY A 795 -19.89 25.23 -3.07
C GLY A 795 -18.63 24.94 -3.89
N VAL A 796 -18.30 25.85 -4.81
CA VAL A 796 -17.06 25.77 -5.61
C VAL A 796 -15.86 25.65 -4.67
N SER A 797 -15.10 24.57 -4.83
CA SER A 797 -13.90 24.36 -4.04
C SER A 797 -12.73 25.08 -4.68
N VAL A 798 -11.82 25.59 -3.85
CA VAL A 798 -10.61 26.26 -4.30
C VAL A 798 -9.43 25.61 -3.60
N SER A 799 -8.42 25.21 -4.38
CA SER A 799 -7.09 24.92 -3.88
C SER A 799 -6.06 25.89 -4.42
N ALA A 800 -5.06 26.19 -3.61
CA ALA A 800 -3.94 27.03 -4.01
C ALA A 800 -2.67 26.64 -3.24
N THR A 801 -1.55 26.65 -3.93
CA THR A 801 -0.21 26.37 -3.41
C THR A 801 0.69 27.59 -3.57
N HIS A 802 1.36 27.97 -2.49
CA HIS A 802 2.29 29.08 -2.42
C HIS A 802 3.65 28.60 -1.93
N VAL A 803 4.71 29.29 -2.33
CA VAL A 803 6.05 29.07 -1.77
C VAL A 803 6.54 30.37 -1.15
N ASP A 804 6.68 30.36 0.18
CA ASP A 804 7.10 31.52 0.97
C ASP A 804 8.30 31.16 1.83
N GLY A 805 9.44 31.83 1.62
CA GLY A 805 10.64 31.60 2.43
C GLY A 805 11.17 30.16 2.37
N GLY A 806 10.96 29.46 1.24
CA GLY A 806 11.33 28.06 1.07
C GLY A 806 10.33 27.05 1.65
N VAL A 807 9.22 27.51 2.24
CA VAL A 807 8.13 26.66 2.72
C VAL A 807 7.02 26.62 1.67
N VAL A 808 6.58 25.43 1.29
CA VAL A 808 5.44 25.23 0.40
C VAL A 808 4.19 25.10 1.24
N ARG A 809 3.18 25.94 1.00
CA ARG A 809 1.90 25.91 1.72
C ARG A 809 0.79 25.69 0.71
N SER A 810 0.01 24.63 0.90
CA SER A 810 -1.20 24.42 0.10
C SER A 810 -2.44 24.52 0.96
N SER A 811 -3.52 25.01 0.37
CA SER A 811 -4.84 25.03 0.98
C SER A 811 -5.84 24.45 0.00
N PHE A 812 -6.86 23.77 0.51
CA PHE A 812 -8.04 23.32 -0.20
C PHE A 812 -9.25 23.64 0.67
N VAL A 813 -10.19 24.40 0.11
CA VAL A 813 -11.36 24.89 0.83
C VAL A 813 -12.61 24.55 0.04
N VAL A 814 -13.55 23.85 0.68
CA VAL A 814 -14.90 23.61 0.17
C VAL A 814 -15.87 24.36 1.07
N PRO A 815 -16.47 25.47 0.58
CA PRO A 815 -17.55 26.12 1.30
C PRO A 815 -18.74 25.15 1.45
N LEU A 816 -19.36 25.13 2.62
CA LEU A 816 -20.56 24.36 2.95
C LEU A 816 -21.70 25.33 3.28
N ARG A 817 -22.85 25.09 2.66
CA ARG A 817 -24.10 25.80 2.84
C ARG A 817 -24.87 25.11 3.96
N ARG A 818 -25.45 25.90 4.85
CA ARG A 818 -26.38 25.42 5.89
C ARG A 818 -27.79 25.32 5.37
#